data_AF-A0AAV5MCX6-F1
#
_entry.id   AF-A0AAV5MCX6-F1
#
_cell.length_a   1.000
_cell.length_b   1.000
_cell.length_c   1.000
_cell.angle_alpha   90.00
_cell.angle_beta   90.00
_cell.angle_gamma   90.00
#
_symmetry.space_group_name_H-M   'P 1'
#
loop_
_entity.id
_entity.type
_entity.pdbx_description
1 polymer ?
#
loop_
_entity_poly.entity_id
_entity_poly.type
_entity_poly.pdbx_seq_one_letter_code
_entity_poly.pdbx_strand_id
1 'polypeptide(L)'
;MVLKISDCKMMEEVIKVEERMCEISFPELDTLELEDLPKLTRFYPGNSNATISERLPVTSIENVENTYTPSLFHEKVEFPKLKLLRLSSINIQQIWDLLTPKILSSTQNSKISLPIQNLKKLFVEGCGKVKYLLTSSMVISFNQLEWLKICDCEMMEAVIDSEESEEETISFPELHTLELINLYKLTRFYHAENTDTPFLFDEKVGFPKLKFLSLSSVDNLKYLLMSSMVKSFNQLMVLKICDCKMMEQVIVSNEVVEEMMCESFFSKLDTLELEDLPKLVRLCHGNYSKFKFSMLRRFTISKCAVLKTLIGNNAVSSENVKNTYTPSLFDEKVELPRLERVIIKFMGNWSKIWDDKHDVNSCSQLNSLTLDSCEKLLNIFPFSMLERVRQKLDTLEIQNCDSLEEIFGASQPQAQIPTQPTNSVEIVPMFLFPELTHINLSKLPKLKGFVPQIHINEWPSLKQLRVHGCDEVQIFASELPSFLGINEHDKLQIQLISKRIFLYKRSGRICHMLPARHLVIWEGDHPDYWRWFKPDPRFPEVAELLSTDSFEIRGRINTRMLSPKTRYKAYLVFKLADKPIGFQNKPIEAAVLLGGAEVSKRVVYVQAEGGIVGNGDQYPKERGDNWFEVELGEIEFTKERGGDLEINLQQKSYDEKNGVIIQGMEIRPT
;
A
#
# COMPACT_ATOMS: atom_id res chain seq x y z
N MET A 1 -24.72 9.16 -32.66
CA MET A 1 -25.68 8.06 -32.44
C MET A 1 -24.97 6.88 -31.80
N VAL A 2 -25.64 6.16 -30.90
CA VAL A 2 -25.11 4.95 -30.22
C VAL A 2 -25.86 3.72 -30.73
N LEU A 3 -25.15 2.65 -31.03
CA LEU A 3 -25.71 1.31 -31.27
C LEU A 3 -25.09 0.34 -30.26
N LYS A 4 -25.91 -0.17 -29.34
CA LYS A 4 -25.53 -1.20 -28.36
C LYS A 4 -26.34 -2.46 -28.63
N ILE A 5 -25.68 -3.59 -28.78
CA ILE A 5 -26.30 -4.92 -28.90
C ILE A 5 -25.67 -5.80 -27.83
N SER A 6 -26.47 -6.20 -26.83
CA SER A 6 -26.05 -7.08 -25.73
C SER A 6 -26.90 -8.35 -25.65
N ASP A 7 -26.37 -9.39 -25.00
CA ASP A 7 -27.09 -10.60 -24.57
C ASP A 7 -27.73 -11.46 -25.69
N CYS A 8 -27.47 -11.17 -26.96
CA CYS A 8 -28.10 -11.82 -28.11
C CYS A 8 -27.42 -13.16 -28.47
N LYS A 9 -27.57 -14.17 -27.60
CA LYS A 9 -26.93 -15.50 -27.67
C LYS A 9 -27.12 -16.30 -28.97
N MET A 10 -28.08 -15.93 -29.81
CA MET A 10 -28.42 -16.61 -31.07
C MET A 10 -28.15 -15.77 -32.32
N MET A 11 -27.62 -14.55 -32.18
CA MET A 11 -27.30 -13.68 -33.32
C MET A 11 -26.01 -14.15 -34.00
N GLU A 12 -26.09 -14.44 -35.30
CA GLU A 12 -24.95 -14.89 -36.13
C GLU A 12 -24.39 -13.77 -37.02
N GLU A 13 -25.25 -12.80 -37.37
CA GLU A 13 -24.96 -11.57 -38.13
C GLU A 13 -25.77 -10.37 -37.57
N VAL A 14 -25.21 -9.14 -37.61
CA VAL A 14 -25.92 -7.92 -37.16
C VAL A 14 -26.83 -7.37 -38.27
N ILE A 15 -26.32 -7.33 -39.51
CA ILE A 15 -27.07 -6.88 -40.68
C ILE A 15 -27.29 -8.07 -41.61
N LYS A 16 -28.54 -8.33 -41.95
CA LYS A 16 -28.93 -9.28 -42.99
C LYS A 16 -29.45 -8.52 -44.20
N VAL A 17 -28.83 -8.72 -45.36
CA VAL A 17 -29.24 -8.09 -46.64
C VAL A 17 -29.52 -9.19 -47.65
N GLU A 18 -30.67 -9.12 -48.31
CA GLU A 18 -31.10 -10.14 -49.30
C GLU A 18 -30.54 -9.87 -50.70
N GLU A 19 -30.18 -8.62 -51.00
CA GLU A 19 -29.60 -8.19 -52.28
C GLU A 19 -28.07 -8.07 -52.23
N ARG A 20 -27.41 -8.43 -53.34
CA ARG A 20 -25.95 -8.33 -53.49
C ARG A 20 -25.55 -6.90 -53.88
N MET A 21 -24.39 -6.45 -53.39
CA MET A 21 -23.64 -5.26 -53.85
C MET A 21 -24.02 -3.89 -53.25
N CYS A 22 -24.57 -3.81 -52.04
CA CYS A 22 -24.62 -2.54 -51.30
C CYS A 22 -23.37 -2.30 -50.45
N GLU A 23 -22.80 -1.10 -50.55
CA GLU A 23 -22.00 -0.48 -49.49
C GLU A 23 -22.95 -0.01 -48.38
N ILE A 24 -22.55 -0.16 -47.11
CA ILE A 24 -23.38 0.17 -45.96
C ILE A 24 -22.64 1.18 -45.09
N SER A 25 -23.09 2.44 -45.13
CA SER A 25 -22.50 3.50 -44.32
C SER A 25 -23.40 3.87 -43.14
N PHE A 26 -22.79 4.03 -41.96
CA PHE A 26 -23.44 4.51 -40.73
C PHE A 26 -22.98 5.95 -40.42
N PRO A 27 -23.50 6.97 -41.13
CA PRO A 27 -22.91 8.31 -41.16
C PRO A 27 -22.95 9.06 -39.82
N GLU A 28 -23.89 8.72 -38.92
CA GLU A 28 -24.06 9.40 -37.63
C GLU A 28 -23.65 8.54 -36.41
N LEU A 29 -23.16 7.31 -36.62
CA LEU A 29 -22.78 6.41 -35.54
C LEU A 29 -21.45 6.87 -34.92
N ASP A 30 -21.46 7.20 -33.63
CA ASP A 30 -20.28 7.61 -32.86
C ASP A 30 -19.81 6.53 -31.88
N THR A 31 -20.69 5.61 -31.51
CA THR A 31 -20.43 4.57 -30.51
C THR A 31 -21.08 3.26 -30.96
N LEU A 32 -20.28 2.20 -31.04
CA LEU A 32 -20.72 0.83 -31.31
C LEU A 32 -20.28 -0.08 -30.16
N GLU A 33 -21.23 -0.74 -29.52
CA GLU A 33 -20.99 -1.70 -28.44
C GLU A 33 -21.65 -3.04 -28.80
N LEU A 34 -20.86 -4.10 -28.84
CA LEU A 34 -21.28 -5.48 -29.13
C LEU A 34 -20.83 -6.35 -27.95
N GLU A 35 -21.77 -6.87 -27.16
CA GLU A 35 -21.50 -7.50 -25.87
C GLU A 35 -22.25 -8.84 -25.72
N ASP A 36 -21.58 -9.88 -25.21
CA ASP A 36 -22.18 -11.20 -24.94
C ASP A 36 -22.89 -11.82 -26.15
N LEU A 37 -22.18 -11.80 -27.29
CA LEU A 37 -22.62 -12.30 -28.60
C LEU A 37 -21.83 -13.58 -29.02
N PRO A 38 -21.97 -14.71 -28.31
CA PRO A 38 -21.12 -15.90 -28.47
C PRO A 38 -21.26 -16.63 -29.82
N LYS A 39 -22.31 -16.33 -30.59
CA LYS A 39 -22.56 -16.85 -31.93
C LYS A 39 -22.27 -15.87 -33.06
N LEU A 40 -22.01 -14.60 -32.76
CA LEU A 40 -21.77 -13.59 -33.79
C LEU A 40 -20.46 -13.92 -34.52
N THR A 41 -20.54 -14.11 -35.84
CA THR A 41 -19.36 -14.39 -36.66
C THR A 41 -18.95 -13.21 -37.53
N ARG A 42 -19.89 -12.32 -37.86
CA ARG A 42 -19.71 -11.23 -38.81
C ARG A 42 -20.74 -10.12 -38.57
N PHE A 43 -20.39 -8.86 -38.78
CA PHE A 43 -21.32 -7.74 -38.67
C PHE A 43 -22.23 -7.68 -39.90
N TYR A 44 -21.70 -8.06 -41.07
CA TYR A 44 -22.37 -8.10 -42.37
C TYR A 44 -21.94 -9.37 -43.13
N PRO A 45 -22.84 -10.09 -43.81
CA PRO A 45 -22.54 -11.38 -44.45
C PRO A 45 -21.38 -11.36 -45.45
N GLY A 46 -21.19 -10.25 -46.16
CA GLY A 46 -20.28 -10.20 -47.30
C GLY A 46 -20.74 -11.05 -48.47
N ASN A 47 -19.98 -11.04 -49.57
CA ASN A 47 -20.32 -11.86 -50.74
C ASN A 47 -19.80 -13.32 -50.55
N SER A 48 -20.33 -14.02 -49.54
CA SER A 48 -19.80 -15.31 -49.05
C SER A 48 -19.97 -16.52 -49.98
N ASN A 49 -20.30 -16.30 -51.26
CA ASN A 49 -20.46 -17.33 -52.30
C ASN A 49 -19.62 -17.00 -53.54
N ALA A 50 -18.29 -16.90 -53.37
CA ALA A 50 -17.36 -17.14 -54.46
C ALA A 50 -17.22 -18.66 -54.69
N THR A 51 -18.30 -19.32 -55.12
CA THR A 51 -18.19 -20.65 -55.72
C THR A 51 -17.23 -20.57 -56.89
N ILE A 52 -16.12 -21.30 -56.81
CA ILE A 52 -15.17 -21.45 -57.91
C ILE A 52 -15.87 -22.23 -59.02
N SER A 53 -16.49 -21.51 -59.93
CA SER A 53 -17.13 -22.05 -61.13
C SER A 53 -16.96 -21.04 -62.25
N GLU A 54 -16.45 -21.51 -63.38
CA GLU A 54 -16.29 -20.77 -64.64
C GLU A 54 -15.39 -19.52 -64.62
N ARG A 55 -14.07 -19.74 -64.59
CA ARG A 55 -13.17 -19.59 -65.76
C ARG A 55 -11.71 -19.41 -65.34
N LEU A 56 -10.88 -20.43 -65.60
CA LEU A 56 -9.50 -20.34 -66.11
C LEU A 56 -8.99 -21.79 -66.37
N PRO A 57 -8.06 -22.03 -67.33
CA PRO A 57 -7.59 -23.38 -67.65
C PRO A 57 -6.70 -23.98 -66.56
N VAL A 58 -6.83 -25.29 -66.34
CA VAL A 58 -6.01 -26.05 -65.40
C VAL A 58 -4.63 -26.37 -65.98
N THR A 59 -3.57 -25.82 -65.38
CA THR A 59 -2.25 -26.48 -65.32
C THR A 59 -1.54 -26.14 -64.00
N SER A 60 -1.31 -27.16 -63.18
CA SER A 60 -0.29 -27.24 -62.12
C SER A 60 -0.18 -26.07 -61.12
N ILE A 61 -1.01 -26.11 -60.08
CA ILE A 61 -0.64 -25.63 -58.73
C ILE A 61 -1.03 -26.75 -57.75
N GLU A 62 -0.05 -27.32 -57.04
CA GLU A 62 -0.31 -28.27 -55.97
C GLU A 62 -0.64 -27.50 -54.67
N ASN A 63 -1.80 -27.80 -54.09
CA ASN A 63 -2.14 -27.63 -52.67
C ASN A 63 -1.75 -26.32 -51.98
N VAL A 64 -2.49 -25.24 -52.29
CA VAL A 64 -2.72 -24.15 -51.33
C VAL A 64 -4.18 -24.16 -50.92
N GLU A 65 -4.48 -24.72 -49.74
CA GLU A 65 -5.80 -24.57 -49.11
C GLU A 65 -5.98 -23.12 -48.63
N ASN A 66 -6.50 -22.25 -49.50
CA ASN A 66 -6.89 -20.89 -49.15
C ASN A 66 -8.09 -20.92 -48.19
N THR A 67 -7.79 -21.06 -46.89
CA THR A 67 -8.76 -21.04 -45.80
C THR A 67 -9.17 -19.61 -45.47
N TYR A 68 -10.25 -19.13 -46.08
CA TYR A 68 -10.81 -17.80 -45.79
C TYR A 68 -11.39 -17.74 -44.36
N THR A 69 -10.71 -17.04 -43.46
CA THR A 69 -11.20 -16.75 -42.11
C THR A 69 -12.18 -15.59 -42.13
N PRO A 70 -13.45 -15.76 -41.69
CA PRO A 70 -14.43 -14.68 -41.70
C PRO A 70 -14.07 -13.60 -40.66
N SER A 71 -14.06 -12.36 -41.10
CA SER A 71 -13.82 -11.15 -40.31
C SER A 71 -15.12 -10.59 -39.71
N LEU A 72 -15.04 -9.89 -38.57
CA LEU A 72 -16.21 -9.21 -38.00
C LEU A 72 -16.67 -8.04 -38.89
N PHE A 73 -15.76 -7.12 -39.23
CA PHE A 73 -16.06 -5.95 -40.06
C PHE A 73 -15.50 -6.12 -41.47
N HIS A 74 -16.40 -6.33 -42.43
CA HIS A 74 -16.13 -6.41 -43.86
C HIS A 74 -15.80 -5.03 -44.46
N GLU A 75 -14.95 -4.98 -45.49
CA GLU A 75 -14.57 -3.76 -46.23
C GLU A 75 -15.73 -2.85 -46.70
N LYS A 76 -16.96 -3.36 -46.85
CA LYS A 76 -18.12 -2.63 -47.38
C LYS A 76 -18.98 -1.95 -46.31
N VAL A 77 -18.59 -2.04 -45.03
CA VAL A 77 -19.33 -1.43 -43.92
C VAL A 77 -18.52 -0.27 -43.35
N GLU A 78 -19.06 0.94 -43.44
CA GLU A 78 -18.36 2.15 -43.01
C GLU A 78 -18.96 2.80 -41.77
N PHE A 79 -18.07 3.33 -40.92
CA PHE A 79 -18.45 4.06 -39.72
C PHE A 79 -17.71 5.41 -39.62
N PRO A 80 -17.97 6.37 -40.54
CA PRO A 80 -17.14 7.55 -40.73
C PRO A 80 -17.09 8.50 -39.51
N LYS A 81 -18.02 8.41 -38.55
CA LYS A 81 -18.01 9.21 -37.31
C LYS A 81 -17.71 8.40 -36.03
N LEU A 82 -17.36 7.12 -36.14
CA LEU A 82 -17.17 6.23 -35.00
C LEU A 82 -15.98 6.68 -34.14
N LYS A 83 -16.23 6.88 -32.85
CA LYS A 83 -15.24 7.31 -31.85
C LYS A 83 -15.00 6.24 -30.80
N LEU A 84 -16.00 5.41 -30.49
CA LEU A 84 -15.87 4.30 -29.53
C LEU A 84 -16.33 3.00 -30.18
N LEU A 85 -15.49 1.97 -30.10
CA LEU A 85 -15.85 0.60 -30.38
C LEU A 85 -15.57 -0.27 -29.15
N ARG A 86 -16.59 -0.99 -28.69
CA ARG A 86 -16.46 -2.05 -27.67
C ARG A 86 -16.90 -3.37 -28.27
N LEU A 87 -16.02 -4.36 -28.19
CA LEU A 87 -16.29 -5.77 -28.47
C LEU A 87 -16.11 -6.54 -27.15
N SER A 88 -17.14 -7.22 -26.66
CA SER A 88 -17.08 -8.00 -25.42
C SER A 88 -17.69 -9.38 -25.61
N SER A 89 -17.00 -10.43 -25.15
CA SER A 89 -17.46 -11.84 -25.18
C SER A 89 -17.86 -12.34 -26.58
N ILE A 90 -17.15 -11.91 -27.64
CA ILE A 90 -17.46 -12.27 -29.04
C ILE A 90 -16.50 -13.35 -29.54
N ASN A 91 -17.05 -14.41 -30.13
CA ASN A 91 -16.33 -15.63 -30.52
C ASN A 91 -15.70 -15.58 -31.93
N ILE A 92 -15.13 -14.43 -32.29
CA ILE A 92 -14.52 -14.14 -33.60
C ILE A 92 -13.03 -14.50 -33.62
N GLN A 93 -12.53 -14.97 -34.78
CA GLN A 93 -11.10 -15.17 -35.02
C GLN A 93 -10.39 -13.89 -35.45
N GLN A 94 -11.12 -12.97 -36.07
CA GLN A 94 -10.58 -11.81 -36.78
C GLN A 94 -11.58 -10.65 -36.71
N ILE A 95 -11.10 -9.45 -36.37
CA ILE A 95 -11.95 -8.26 -36.21
C ILE A 95 -12.13 -7.54 -37.54
N TRP A 96 -11.06 -7.34 -38.30
CA TRP A 96 -11.04 -6.53 -39.52
C TRP A 96 -10.82 -7.41 -40.75
N ASP A 97 -11.50 -7.11 -41.85
CA ASP A 97 -11.22 -7.75 -43.13
C ASP A 97 -9.79 -7.45 -43.59
N LEU A 98 -9.06 -8.50 -43.99
CA LEU A 98 -7.77 -8.34 -44.67
C LEU A 98 -8.05 -8.02 -46.13
N LEU A 99 -7.89 -6.75 -46.54
CA LEU A 99 -7.78 -6.40 -47.95
C LEU A 99 -6.57 -7.14 -48.53
N THR A 100 -6.80 -8.28 -49.16
CA THR A 100 -5.73 -9.24 -49.45
C THR A 100 -4.90 -8.74 -50.64
N PRO A 101 -3.59 -8.42 -50.49
CA PRO A 101 -2.79 -7.91 -51.61
C PRO A 101 -2.49 -8.96 -52.70
N LYS A 102 -2.88 -10.23 -52.47
CA LYS A 102 -2.43 -11.41 -53.23
C LYS A 102 -2.92 -11.51 -54.68
N ILE A 103 -3.69 -10.54 -55.20
CA ILE A 103 -4.18 -10.53 -56.61
C ILE A 103 -3.78 -9.24 -57.38
N LEU A 104 -3.30 -8.19 -56.71
CA LEU A 104 -2.95 -6.91 -57.36
C LEU A 104 -1.43 -6.64 -57.41
N SER A 105 -0.68 -7.64 -57.88
CA SER A 105 0.70 -7.44 -58.30
C SER A 105 0.78 -6.61 -59.60
N SER A 106 0.70 -5.27 -59.51
CA SER A 106 1.25 -4.32 -60.51
C SER A 106 1.07 -2.82 -60.23
N THR A 107 0.34 -2.38 -59.19
CA THR A 107 0.15 -0.94 -58.89
C THR A 107 0.62 -0.56 -57.49
N GLN A 108 1.48 0.46 -57.40
CA GLN A 108 2.21 0.83 -56.19
C GLN A 108 1.37 1.55 -55.12
N ASN A 109 1.77 1.37 -53.85
CA ASN A 109 1.60 2.30 -52.73
C ASN A 109 0.18 2.81 -52.37
N SER A 110 -0.88 2.05 -52.64
CA SER A 110 -2.19 2.32 -52.04
C SER A 110 -2.26 1.82 -50.59
N LYS A 111 -1.88 2.68 -49.63
CA LYS A 111 -2.03 2.41 -48.18
C LYS A 111 -3.48 2.04 -47.85
N ILE A 112 -3.68 0.85 -47.29
CA ILE A 112 -5.00 0.28 -46.94
C ILE A 112 -5.62 1.10 -45.81
N SER A 113 -6.85 1.60 -46.02
CA SER A 113 -7.59 2.39 -45.04
C SER A 113 -8.82 1.63 -44.57
N LEU A 114 -8.87 1.26 -43.29
CA LEU A 114 -10.10 0.78 -42.67
C LEU A 114 -11.11 1.93 -42.51
N PRO A 115 -12.43 1.66 -42.59
CA PRO A 115 -13.46 2.70 -42.60
C PRO A 115 -13.85 3.19 -41.17
N ILE A 116 -12.85 3.32 -40.31
CA ILE A 116 -12.93 3.66 -38.87
C ILE A 116 -11.95 4.78 -38.46
N GLN A 117 -11.48 5.59 -39.43
CA GLN A 117 -10.39 6.57 -39.28
C GLN A 117 -10.49 7.57 -38.10
N ASN A 118 -11.69 7.74 -37.51
CA ASN A 118 -11.97 8.66 -36.42
C ASN A 118 -12.06 7.99 -35.04
N LEU A 119 -11.69 6.71 -34.93
CA LEU A 119 -11.79 5.92 -33.70
C LEU A 119 -10.84 6.45 -32.62
N LYS A 120 -11.40 6.83 -31.47
CA LYS A 120 -10.67 7.36 -30.29
C LYS A 120 -10.51 6.33 -29.18
N LYS A 121 -11.42 5.37 -29.06
CA LYS A 121 -11.42 4.36 -28.01
C LYS A 121 -11.75 2.99 -28.59
N LEU A 122 -10.88 2.02 -28.32
CA LEU A 122 -11.05 0.63 -28.71
C LEU A 122 -10.93 -0.26 -27.48
N PHE A 123 -12.02 -0.98 -27.19
CA PHE A 123 -12.12 -1.92 -26.08
C PHE A 123 -12.43 -3.31 -26.63
N VAL A 124 -11.55 -4.28 -26.37
CA VAL A 124 -11.71 -5.68 -26.81
C VAL A 124 -11.56 -6.59 -25.60
N GLU A 125 -12.66 -7.19 -25.16
CA GLU A 125 -12.77 -7.89 -23.88
C GLU A 125 -13.32 -9.31 -24.14
N GLY A 126 -12.68 -10.37 -23.63
CA GLY A 126 -13.19 -11.74 -23.77
C GLY A 126 -13.27 -12.30 -25.20
N CYS A 127 -12.59 -11.68 -26.18
CA CYS A 127 -12.57 -12.16 -27.58
C CYS A 127 -11.58 -13.32 -27.77
N GLY A 128 -11.87 -14.45 -27.11
CA GLY A 128 -10.92 -15.55 -26.88
C GLY A 128 -10.37 -16.30 -28.10
N LYS A 129 -10.80 -16.02 -29.33
CA LYS A 129 -10.24 -16.61 -30.57
C LYS A 129 -9.33 -15.66 -31.36
N VAL A 130 -9.25 -14.38 -30.98
CA VAL A 130 -8.46 -13.37 -31.70
C VAL A 130 -6.98 -13.56 -31.38
N LYS A 131 -6.17 -13.87 -32.41
CA LYS A 131 -4.70 -13.99 -32.32
C LYS A 131 -3.98 -12.65 -32.39
N TYR A 132 -4.48 -11.74 -33.23
CA TYR A 132 -3.93 -10.42 -33.51
C TYR A 132 -5.07 -9.41 -33.56
N LEU A 133 -4.87 -8.20 -33.02
CA LEU A 133 -5.91 -7.16 -33.01
C LEU A 133 -6.10 -6.56 -34.42
N LEU A 134 -4.99 -6.36 -35.13
CA LEU A 134 -4.88 -5.68 -36.42
C LEU A 134 -3.54 -6.03 -37.08
N THR A 135 -3.33 -5.62 -38.32
CA THR A 135 -2.06 -5.81 -39.05
C THR A 135 -1.29 -4.52 -39.25
N SER A 136 -0.02 -4.62 -39.68
CA SER A 136 0.88 -3.48 -39.90
C SER A 136 0.28 -2.41 -40.81
N SER A 137 -0.32 -2.77 -41.94
CA SER A 137 -0.94 -1.79 -42.85
C SER A 137 -2.14 -1.06 -42.24
N MET A 138 -2.90 -1.73 -41.35
CA MET A 138 -4.13 -1.19 -40.76
C MET A 138 -3.90 -0.06 -39.76
N VAL A 139 -2.71 0.06 -39.15
CA VAL A 139 -2.43 0.99 -38.03
C VAL A 139 -2.69 2.45 -38.41
N ILE A 140 -2.53 2.82 -39.69
CA ILE A 140 -2.82 4.15 -40.23
C ILE A 140 -4.28 4.57 -39.95
N SER A 141 -5.20 3.61 -39.85
CA SER A 141 -6.62 3.83 -39.55
C SER A 141 -6.88 4.15 -38.07
N PHE A 142 -5.90 3.92 -37.20
CA PHE A 142 -5.96 4.17 -35.75
C PHE A 142 -5.15 5.40 -35.33
N ASN A 143 -4.82 6.29 -36.26
CA ASN A 143 -4.06 7.52 -35.99
C ASN A 143 -4.73 8.46 -34.97
N GLN A 144 -6.05 8.37 -34.76
CA GLN A 144 -6.78 9.15 -33.74
C GLN A 144 -7.03 8.41 -32.42
N LEU A 145 -6.50 7.18 -32.26
CA LEU A 145 -6.79 6.33 -31.11
C LEU A 145 -6.14 6.90 -29.84
N GLU A 146 -6.96 7.28 -28.87
CA GLU A 146 -6.55 7.86 -27.59
C GLU A 146 -6.45 6.81 -26.47
N TRP A 147 -7.26 5.74 -26.54
CA TRP A 147 -7.31 4.68 -25.53
C TRP A 147 -7.50 3.30 -26.19
N LEU A 148 -6.58 2.38 -25.92
CA LEU A 148 -6.67 0.97 -26.27
C LEU A 148 -6.70 0.13 -24.98
N LYS A 149 -7.74 -0.69 -24.80
CA LYS A 149 -7.83 -1.68 -23.73
C LYS A 149 -8.14 -3.05 -24.31
N ILE A 150 -7.31 -4.04 -23.99
CA ILE A 150 -7.51 -5.43 -24.38
C ILE A 150 -7.53 -6.28 -23.10
N CYS A 151 -8.58 -7.08 -22.91
CA CYS A 151 -8.76 -7.92 -21.74
C CYS A 151 -9.22 -9.32 -22.12
N ASP A 152 -8.73 -10.36 -21.42
CA ASP A 152 -9.28 -11.73 -21.49
C ASP A 152 -9.28 -12.34 -22.91
N CYS A 153 -8.40 -11.88 -23.79
CA CYS A 153 -8.20 -12.45 -25.12
C CYS A 153 -7.16 -13.59 -25.07
N GLU A 154 -7.61 -14.75 -24.58
CA GLU A 154 -6.76 -15.93 -24.27
C GLU A 154 -5.84 -16.41 -25.42
N MET A 155 -6.24 -16.21 -26.67
CA MET A 155 -5.48 -16.64 -27.86
C MET A 155 -4.56 -15.57 -28.45
N MET A 156 -4.50 -14.36 -27.87
CA MET A 156 -3.72 -13.25 -28.43
C MET A 156 -2.21 -13.50 -28.31
N GLU A 157 -1.52 -13.53 -29.44
CA GLU A 157 -0.07 -13.82 -29.55
C GLU A 157 0.74 -12.53 -29.71
N ALA A 158 0.20 -11.57 -30.46
CA ALA A 158 0.67 -10.18 -30.56
C ALA A 158 -0.52 -9.22 -30.74
N VAL A 159 -0.30 -7.91 -30.58
CA VAL A 159 -1.33 -6.91 -30.90
C VAL A 159 -1.38 -6.63 -32.41
N ILE A 160 -0.20 -6.51 -33.04
CA ILE A 160 -0.03 -6.23 -34.47
C ILE A 160 0.62 -7.44 -35.13
N ASP A 161 -0.01 -7.93 -36.21
CA ASP A 161 0.61 -8.89 -37.14
C ASP A 161 1.37 -8.18 -38.27
N SER A 162 2.48 -8.75 -38.75
CA SER A 162 3.30 -8.15 -39.81
C SER A 162 2.97 -8.77 -41.16
N GLU A 163 2.51 -7.96 -42.11
CA GLU A 163 2.10 -8.45 -43.44
C GLU A 163 3.27 -8.54 -44.44
N GLU A 164 4.26 -7.65 -44.34
CA GLU A 164 5.41 -7.57 -45.26
C GLU A 164 6.70 -7.19 -44.51
N SER A 165 7.86 -7.35 -45.17
CA SER A 165 9.18 -7.05 -44.60
C SER A 165 9.51 -5.56 -44.62
N GLU A 166 8.62 -4.72 -44.10
CA GLU A 166 8.74 -3.26 -44.17
C GLU A 166 9.80 -2.71 -43.20
N GLU A 167 10.64 -1.79 -43.71
CA GLU A 167 11.55 -0.99 -42.90
C GLU A 167 10.84 0.16 -42.18
N GLU A 168 9.64 0.59 -42.63
CA GLU A 168 8.89 1.70 -42.03
C GLU A 168 8.55 1.42 -40.55
N THR A 169 8.83 2.40 -39.69
CA THR A 169 8.39 2.39 -38.29
C THR A 169 6.98 2.95 -38.19
N ILE A 170 6.10 2.24 -37.48
CA ILE A 170 4.70 2.60 -37.30
C ILE A 170 4.53 3.41 -36.00
N SER A 171 3.46 4.18 -35.84
CA SER A 171 3.18 4.89 -34.58
C SER A 171 1.69 4.98 -34.28
N PHE A 172 1.35 5.03 -32.98
CA PHE A 172 0.07 5.51 -32.50
C PHE A 172 0.26 6.95 -31.97
N PRO A 173 0.06 7.99 -32.81
CA PRO A 173 0.48 9.36 -32.47
C PRO A 173 -0.38 10.01 -31.37
N GLU A 174 -1.64 9.60 -31.22
CA GLU A 174 -2.59 10.15 -30.22
C GLU A 174 -2.84 9.25 -29.00
N LEU A 175 -2.20 8.07 -28.91
CA LEU A 175 -2.50 7.10 -27.84
C LEU A 175 -1.99 7.59 -26.49
N HIS A 176 -2.91 7.78 -25.56
CA HIS A 176 -2.66 8.27 -24.21
C HIS A 176 -2.70 7.15 -23.15
N THR A 177 -3.57 6.16 -23.36
CA THR A 177 -3.81 5.06 -22.42
C THR A 177 -3.74 3.71 -23.14
N LEU A 178 -2.88 2.82 -22.64
CA LEU A 178 -2.76 1.43 -23.09
C LEU A 178 -2.90 0.49 -21.89
N GLU A 179 -3.87 -0.42 -21.98
CA GLU A 179 -4.17 -1.42 -20.95
C GLU A 179 -4.24 -2.82 -21.57
N LEU A 180 -3.43 -3.74 -21.06
CA LEU A 180 -3.35 -5.13 -21.51
C LEU A 180 -3.51 -6.05 -20.28
N ILE A 181 -4.61 -6.81 -20.21
CA ILE A 181 -5.05 -7.52 -19.01
C ILE A 181 -5.40 -8.97 -19.35
N ASN A 182 -4.93 -9.95 -18.57
CA ASN A 182 -5.22 -11.37 -18.73
C ASN A 182 -4.90 -11.91 -20.15
N LEU A 183 -3.77 -11.46 -20.72
CA LEU A 183 -3.31 -11.85 -22.07
C LEU A 183 -2.19 -12.88 -21.96
N TYR A 184 -2.53 -14.06 -21.44
CA TYR A 184 -1.56 -15.11 -21.05
C TYR A 184 -0.66 -15.59 -22.19
N LYS A 185 -1.10 -15.48 -23.46
CA LYS A 185 -0.31 -15.87 -24.64
C LYS A 185 0.53 -14.74 -25.26
N LEU A 186 0.32 -13.48 -24.87
CA LEU A 186 0.95 -12.34 -25.53
C LEU A 186 2.47 -12.36 -25.31
N THR A 187 3.24 -12.37 -26.40
CA THR A 187 4.72 -12.41 -26.34
C THR A 187 5.40 -11.12 -26.77
N ARG A 188 4.69 -10.26 -27.51
CA ARG A 188 5.20 -9.06 -28.20
C ARG A 188 4.03 -8.17 -28.61
N PHE A 189 4.26 -6.87 -28.82
CA PHE A 189 3.24 -5.96 -29.33
C PHE A 189 3.17 -6.03 -30.87
N TYR A 190 4.33 -6.11 -31.53
CA TYR A 190 4.49 -6.28 -32.97
C TYR A 190 5.04 -7.69 -33.29
N HIS A 191 4.40 -8.43 -34.20
CA HIS A 191 4.84 -9.76 -34.59
C HIS A 191 5.86 -9.72 -35.74
N ALA A 192 7.13 -9.97 -35.43
CA ALA A 192 8.18 -10.18 -36.45
C ALA A 192 8.72 -11.62 -36.40
N GLU A 193 9.04 -12.20 -37.57
CA GLU A 193 9.35 -13.64 -37.73
C GLU A 193 10.67 -14.11 -37.06
N ASN A 194 11.56 -13.22 -36.61
CA ASN A 194 12.95 -13.57 -36.26
C ASN A 194 13.44 -12.98 -34.91
N THR A 195 12.61 -12.96 -33.86
CA THR A 195 13.03 -12.53 -32.51
C THR A 195 12.73 -13.57 -31.43
N ASP A 196 13.77 -14.25 -30.94
CA ASP A 196 13.69 -15.25 -29.85
C ASP A 196 13.48 -14.62 -28.46
N THR A 197 13.67 -13.30 -28.32
CA THR A 197 13.59 -12.57 -27.05
C THR A 197 12.19 -11.97 -26.83
N PRO A 198 11.41 -12.42 -25.81
CA PRO A 198 10.08 -11.90 -25.54
C PRO A 198 10.13 -10.57 -24.76
N PHE A 199 10.31 -9.48 -25.50
CA PHE A 199 9.99 -8.12 -25.08
C PHE A 199 8.61 -7.69 -25.62
N LEU A 200 7.89 -6.84 -24.89
CA LEU A 200 6.61 -6.32 -25.39
C LEU A 200 6.80 -5.25 -26.48
N PHE A 201 7.66 -4.26 -26.26
CA PHE A 201 7.85 -3.12 -27.19
C PHE A 201 9.25 -3.05 -27.78
N ASP A 202 9.31 -2.89 -29.10
CA ASP A 202 10.50 -2.64 -29.91
C ASP A 202 10.38 -1.36 -30.74
N GLU A 203 11.44 -1.04 -31.47
CA GLU A 203 11.57 0.15 -32.30
C GLU A 203 10.59 0.21 -33.49
N LYS A 204 9.81 -0.85 -33.75
CA LYS A 204 8.84 -0.85 -34.86
C LYS A 204 7.57 -0.05 -34.56
N VAL A 205 7.24 0.22 -33.29
CA VAL A 205 5.99 0.91 -32.91
C VAL A 205 6.22 2.05 -31.92
N GLY A 206 6.08 3.30 -32.37
CA GLY A 206 6.24 4.51 -31.54
C GLY A 206 4.96 4.97 -30.83
N PHE A 207 5.09 5.40 -29.57
CA PHE A 207 3.97 5.78 -28.68
C PHE A 207 4.06 7.23 -28.12
N PRO A 208 4.28 8.26 -28.96
CA PRO A 208 4.81 9.57 -28.55
C PRO A 208 3.96 10.38 -27.55
N LYS A 209 2.67 10.04 -27.35
CA LYS A 209 1.77 10.70 -26.40
C LYS A 209 1.33 9.83 -25.21
N LEU A 210 1.88 8.62 -25.06
CA LEU A 210 1.43 7.68 -24.03
C LEU A 210 1.73 8.20 -22.63
N LYS A 211 0.69 8.28 -21.79
CA LYS A 211 0.71 8.77 -20.41
C LYS A 211 0.45 7.67 -19.39
N PHE A 212 -0.35 6.67 -19.75
CA PHE A 212 -0.73 5.56 -18.89
C PHE A 212 -0.48 4.23 -19.60
N LEU A 213 0.30 3.37 -18.96
CA LEU A 213 0.55 2.00 -19.39
C LEU A 213 0.29 1.06 -18.22
N SER A 214 -0.61 0.08 -18.41
CA SER A 214 -0.90 -0.95 -17.43
C SER A 214 -0.87 -2.33 -18.06
N LEU A 215 -0.04 -3.21 -17.50
CA LEU A 215 -0.05 -4.64 -17.79
C LEU A 215 -0.56 -5.40 -16.56
N SER A 216 -1.48 -6.34 -16.76
CA SER A 216 -1.90 -7.29 -15.72
C SER A 216 -1.95 -8.70 -16.29
N SER A 217 -1.31 -9.66 -15.61
CA SER A 217 -1.41 -11.09 -15.95
C SER A 217 -1.00 -11.40 -17.40
N VAL A 218 0.09 -10.76 -17.85
CA VAL A 218 0.67 -10.95 -19.21
C VAL A 218 1.86 -11.88 -19.11
N ASP A 219 1.57 -13.17 -18.92
CA ASP A 219 2.50 -14.13 -18.32
C ASP A 219 3.68 -14.57 -19.19
N ASN A 220 3.67 -14.38 -20.51
CA ASN A 220 4.77 -14.84 -21.40
C ASN A 220 5.89 -13.80 -21.63
N LEU A 221 5.75 -12.58 -21.11
CA LEU A 221 6.76 -11.53 -21.28
C LEU A 221 7.91 -11.66 -20.28
N LYS A 222 9.16 -11.63 -20.77
CA LYS A 222 10.35 -11.47 -19.91
C LYS A 222 10.72 -10.01 -19.71
N TYR A 223 10.49 -9.18 -20.73
CA TYR A 223 10.90 -7.78 -20.77
C TYR A 223 9.74 -6.88 -21.20
N LEU A 224 9.67 -5.64 -20.70
CA LEU A 224 8.70 -4.66 -21.20
C LEU A 224 9.18 -4.03 -22.50
N LEU A 225 10.40 -3.47 -22.51
CA LEU A 225 10.91 -2.69 -23.65
C LEU A 225 12.45 -2.66 -23.72
N MET A 226 12.99 -2.39 -24.91
CA MET A 226 14.42 -2.10 -25.11
C MET A 226 14.80 -0.67 -24.72
N SER A 227 16.05 -0.43 -24.29
CA SER A 227 16.56 0.88 -23.86
C SER A 227 16.38 1.98 -24.92
N SER A 228 16.56 1.64 -26.19
CA SER A 228 16.37 2.52 -27.36
C SER A 228 14.93 3.08 -27.45
N MET A 229 13.93 2.27 -27.08
CA MET A 229 12.51 2.62 -27.15
C MET A 229 12.06 3.68 -26.15
N VAL A 230 12.90 4.05 -25.18
CA VAL A 230 12.53 4.93 -24.08
C VAL A 230 12.14 6.33 -24.56
N LYS A 231 12.70 6.80 -25.69
CA LYS A 231 12.30 8.07 -26.30
C LYS A 231 10.80 8.10 -26.66
N SER A 232 10.23 6.96 -27.04
CA SER A 232 8.79 6.78 -27.30
C SER A 232 7.93 6.91 -26.05
N PHE A 233 8.47 6.65 -24.85
CA PHE A 233 7.76 6.69 -23.57
C PHE A 233 8.05 7.96 -22.74
N ASN A 234 8.62 9.00 -23.34
CA ASN A 234 8.97 10.27 -22.66
C ASN A 234 7.77 11.05 -22.08
N GLN A 235 6.53 10.72 -22.46
CA GLN A 235 5.31 11.31 -21.86
C GLN A 235 4.70 10.45 -20.74
N LEU A 236 5.26 9.27 -20.45
CA LEU A 236 4.66 8.31 -19.53
C LEU A 236 4.62 8.86 -18.11
N MET A 237 3.41 8.95 -17.53
CA MET A 237 3.14 9.44 -16.19
C MET A 237 2.82 8.30 -15.21
N VAL A 238 2.24 7.21 -15.70
CA VAL A 238 1.87 6.05 -14.89
C VAL A 238 2.30 4.76 -15.59
N LEU A 239 3.07 3.94 -14.88
CA LEU A 239 3.42 2.58 -15.27
C LEU A 239 2.96 1.62 -14.17
N LYS A 240 2.09 0.66 -14.55
CA LYS A 240 1.63 -0.44 -13.70
C LYS A 240 1.96 -1.77 -14.34
N ILE A 241 2.52 -2.69 -13.56
CA ILE A 241 2.78 -4.08 -13.99
C ILE A 241 2.38 -5.00 -12.84
N CYS A 242 1.36 -5.84 -13.06
CA CYS A 242 0.74 -6.69 -12.05
C CYS A 242 0.69 -8.16 -12.53
N ASP A 243 1.00 -9.14 -11.67
CA ASP A 243 0.83 -10.59 -11.93
C ASP A 243 1.49 -11.14 -13.23
N CYS A 244 2.52 -10.48 -13.76
CA CYS A 244 3.27 -10.96 -14.93
C CYS A 244 4.38 -11.94 -14.51
N LYS A 245 4.07 -13.24 -14.47
CA LYS A 245 4.88 -14.29 -13.81
C LYS A 245 6.26 -14.54 -14.42
N MET A 246 6.46 -14.24 -15.70
CA MET A 246 7.75 -14.43 -16.37
C MET A 246 8.61 -13.16 -16.45
N MET A 247 8.15 -12.01 -15.95
CA MET A 247 8.89 -10.76 -16.13
C MET A 247 10.17 -10.74 -15.30
N GLU A 248 11.31 -10.69 -15.99
CA GLU A 248 12.66 -10.71 -15.40
C GLU A 248 13.21 -9.29 -15.20
N GLN A 249 12.95 -8.40 -16.17
CA GLN A 249 13.33 -6.98 -16.14
C GLN A 249 12.26 -6.13 -16.85
N VAL A 250 12.19 -4.83 -16.57
CA VAL A 250 11.30 -3.92 -17.31
C VAL A 250 12.01 -3.39 -18.56
N ILE A 251 13.18 -2.77 -18.40
CA ILE A 251 14.02 -2.29 -19.52
C ILE A 251 15.22 -3.22 -19.70
N VAL A 252 15.46 -3.65 -20.94
CA VAL A 252 16.68 -4.38 -21.35
C VAL A 252 17.57 -3.50 -22.23
N SER A 253 18.88 -3.50 -21.97
CA SER A 253 19.87 -2.72 -22.72
C SER A 253 20.76 -3.71 -23.50
N ASN A 254 21.19 -3.35 -24.72
CA ASN A 254 22.16 -4.17 -25.46
C ASN A 254 23.59 -3.77 -25.06
N GLU A 255 24.43 -4.74 -24.68
CA GLU A 255 25.70 -4.50 -23.99
C GLU A 255 26.81 -3.83 -24.82
N VAL A 256 26.61 -3.62 -26.13
CA VAL A 256 27.69 -3.33 -27.09
C VAL A 256 27.76 -1.85 -27.51
N VAL A 257 26.65 -1.11 -27.49
CA VAL A 257 26.58 0.27 -27.97
C VAL A 257 25.58 1.06 -27.14
N GLU A 258 26.07 1.84 -26.16
CA GLU A 258 25.44 3.08 -25.65
C GLU A 258 26.28 3.69 -24.49
N GLU A 259 27.51 4.11 -24.77
CA GLU A 259 28.26 5.02 -23.86
C GLU A 259 27.64 6.43 -23.78
N MET A 260 26.48 6.65 -24.41
CA MET A 260 25.69 7.89 -24.39
C MET A 260 24.16 7.65 -24.44
N MET A 261 23.54 6.97 -23.47
CA MET A 261 22.07 7.11 -23.29
C MET A 261 21.55 7.29 -21.85
N CYS A 262 20.87 8.43 -21.69
CA CYS A 262 19.90 8.83 -20.66
C CYS A 262 20.26 8.62 -19.17
N GLU A 263 20.75 9.67 -18.51
CA GLU A 263 20.71 9.82 -17.04
C GLU A 263 19.27 9.86 -16.47
N SER A 264 18.27 10.02 -17.34
CA SER A 264 16.84 10.02 -16.99
C SER A 264 16.02 9.20 -17.97
N PHE A 265 15.67 7.98 -17.57
CA PHE A 265 14.54 7.26 -18.14
C PHE A 265 13.25 7.74 -17.46
N PHE A 266 12.09 7.65 -18.13
CA PHE A 266 10.80 7.94 -17.52
C PHE A 266 10.73 9.32 -16.82
N SER A 267 11.28 10.36 -17.45
CA SER A 267 11.47 11.69 -16.83
C SER A 267 10.17 12.38 -16.35
N LYS A 268 9.01 11.98 -16.89
CA LYS A 268 7.67 12.45 -16.50
C LYS A 268 6.86 11.47 -15.63
N LEU A 269 7.43 10.33 -15.27
CA LEU A 269 6.74 9.28 -14.52
C LEU A 269 6.46 9.75 -13.09
N ASP A 270 5.17 9.80 -12.75
CA ASP A 270 4.61 10.26 -11.48
C ASP A 270 4.23 9.07 -10.59
N THR A 271 3.87 7.93 -11.18
CA THR A 271 3.53 6.67 -10.50
C THR A 271 4.21 5.46 -11.13
N LEU A 272 4.87 4.64 -10.30
CA LEU A 272 5.39 3.32 -10.64
C LEU A 272 4.79 2.28 -9.69
N GLU A 273 4.19 1.23 -10.24
CA GLU A 273 3.51 0.17 -9.49
C GLU A 273 3.89 -1.20 -10.04
N LEU A 274 4.49 -2.04 -9.18
CA LEU A 274 5.03 -3.35 -9.52
C LEU A 274 4.50 -4.38 -8.52
N GLU A 275 3.54 -5.21 -8.91
CA GLU A 275 2.88 -6.16 -8.01
C GLU A 275 2.89 -7.59 -8.56
N ASP A 276 3.20 -8.57 -7.71
CA ASP A 276 3.14 -10.00 -8.03
C ASP A 276 4.02 -10.38 -9.24
N LEU A 277 5.27 -9.88 -9.23
CA LEU A 277 6.29 -10.14 -10.25
C LEU A 277 7.37 -11.09 -9.69
N PRO A 278 7.10 -12.40 -9.58
CA PRO A 278 7.96 -13.35 -8.85
C PRO A 278 9.35 -13.56 -9.46
N LYS A 279 9.57 -13.16 -10.72
CA LYS A 279 10.86 -13.26 -11.43
C LYS A 279 11.60 -11.93 -11.60
N LEU A 280 11.02 -10.79 -11.19
CA LEU A 280 11.61 -9.48 -11.45
C LEU A 280 12.92 -9.31 -10.66
N VAL A 281 14.07 -9.28 -11.34
CA VAL A 281 15.40 -9.19 -10.70
C VAL A 281 15.85 -7.73 -10.52
N ARG A 282 15.45 -6.84 -11.44
CA ARG A 282 15.73 -5.39 -11.49
C ARG A 282 14.78 -4.70 -12.47
N LEU A 283 14.53 -3.40 -12.32
CA LEU A 283 13.77 -2.60 -13.30
C LEU A 283 14.55 -2.47 -14.61
N CYS A 284 15.83 -2.08 -14.53
CA CYS A 284 16.73 -1.97 -15.66
C CYS A 284 18.19 -2.20 -15.26
N HIS A 285 19.09 -2.20 -16.23
CA HIS A 285 20.53 -2.19 -16.00
C HIS A 285 21.28 -1.24 -16.94
N GLY A 286 22.37 -0.68 -16.44
CA GLY A 286 23.30 0.14 -17.22
C GLY A 286 24.49 0.60 -16.37
N ASN A 287 25.48 1.21 -17.02
CA ASN A 287 26.60 1.85 -16.32
C ASN A 287 26.27 3.30 -15.94
N TYR A 288 25.18 3.50 -15.20
CA TYR A 288 24.72 4.83 -14.83
C TYR A 288 25.66 5.45 -13.78
N SER A 289 26.04 6.71 -13.98
CA SER A 289 26.70 7.53 -12.95
C SER A 289 25.68 7.88 -11.86
N LYS A 290 24.52 8.39 -12.27
CA LYS A 290 23.31 8.63 -11.50
C LYS A 290 22.07 8.35 -12.37
N PHE A 291 20.96 7.96 -11.75
CA PHE A 291 19.69 7.66 -12.39
C PHE A 291 18.58 8.48 -11.71
N LYS A 292 17.95 9.42 -12.43
CA LYS A 292 17.07 10.44 -11.81
C LYS A 292 15.59 10.29 -12.15
N PHE A 293 14.80 9.81 -11.18
CA PHE A 293 13.33 9.79 -11.24
C PHE A 293 12.75 11.19 -10.96
N SER A 294 12.89 12.09 -11.93
CA SER A 294 12.63 13.54 -11.77
C SER A 294 11.21 13.93 -11.33
N MET A 295 10.20 13.10 -11.62
CA MET A 295 8.78 13.39 -11.32
C MET A 295 8.11 12.35 -10.42
N LEU A 296 8.80 11.28 -10.01
CA LEU A 296 8.15 10.14 -9.34
C LEU A 296 7.68 10.54 -7.95
N ARG A 297 6.36 10.55 -7.74
CA ARG A 297 5.70 10.83 -6.46
C ARG A 297 5.26 9.57 -5.75
N ARG A 298 4.77 8.58 -6.49
CA ARG A 298 4.14 7.37 -5.93
C ARG A 298 4.89 6.14 -6.41
N PHE A 299 5.45 5.39 -5.46
CA PHE A 299 6.10 4.11 -5.72
C PHE A 299 5.41 3.02 -4.91
N THR A 300 4.93 1.99 -5.60
CA THR A 300 4.30 0.81 -5.00
C THR A 300 5.03 -0.43 -5.48
N ILE A 301 5.43 -1.30 -4.55
CA ILE A 301 5.94 -2.63 -4.88
C ILE A 301 5.38 -3.70 -3.93
N SER A 302 4.99 -4.84 -4.49
CA SER A 302 4.31 -5.91 -3.76
C SER A 302 4.71 -7.29 -4.29
N LYS A 303 5.10 -8.22 -3.41
CA LYS A 303 5.40 -9.64 -3.74
C LYS A 303 6.54 -9.88 -4.77
N CYS A 304 7.45 -8.93 -5.00
CA CYS A 304 8.56 -9.08 -5.95
C CYS A 304 9.80 -9.76 -5.34
N ALA A 305 9.65 -10.96 -4.77
CA ALA A 305 10.59 -11.57 -3.81
C ALA A 305 12.04 -11.78 -4.27
N VAL A 306 12.35 -11.74 -5.58
CA VAL A 306 13.72 -11.90 -6.12
C VAL A 306 14.40 -10.58 -6.52
N LEU A 307 13.69 -9.45 -6.47
CA LEU A 307 14.19 -8.12 -6.88
C LEU A 307 15.33 -7.66 -5.96
N LYS A 308 16.57 -7.64 -6.45
CA LYS A 308 17.73 -7.35 -5.58
C LYS A 308 17.95 -5.84 -5.35
N THR A 309 17.78 -5.06 -6.41
CA THR A 309 17.89 -3.60 -6.48
C THR A 309 16.93 -3.13 -7.56
N LEU A 310 16.40 -1.91 -7.48
CA LEU A 310 15.58 -1.36 -8.56
C LEU A 310 16.42 -1.12 -9.82
N ILE A 311 17.63 -0.59 -9.70
CA ILE A 311 18.52 -0.27 -10.83
C ILE A 311 19.82 -1.08 -10.68
N GLY A 312 20.17 -1.87 -11.70
CA GLY A 312 21.37 -2.70 -11.69
C GLY A 312 22.56 -2.07 -12.40
N ASN A 313 23.77 -2.24 -11.86
CA ASN A 313 25.00 -1.93 -12.58
C ASN A 313 25.40 -3.09 -13.50
N ASN A 314 26.05 -2.78 -14.64
CA ASN A 314 26.63 -3.77 -15.56
C ASN A 314 27.97 -4.36 -15.08
N ALA A 315 28.39 -4.06 -13.85
CA ALA A 315 29.60 -4.65 -13.27
C ALA A 315 29.46 -6.18 -13.28
N VAL A 316 30.29 -6.83 -14.10
CA VAL A 316 30.29 -8.28 -14.35
C VAL A 316 30.11 -9.02 -13.03
N SER A 317 29.23 -10.03 -13.04
CA SER A 317 29.02 -10.96 -11.95
C SER A 317 30.28 -11.80 -11.72
N SER A 318 31.29 -11.18 -11.13
CA SER A 318 32.44 -11.85 -10.56
C SER A 318 31.98 -12.56 -9.29
N GLU A 319 31.63 -13.84 -9.45
CA GLU A 319 31.27 -14.75 -8.34
C GLU A 319 32.42 -14.94 -7.30
N ASN A 320 33.55 -14.25 -7.49
CA ASN A 320 34.79 -14.37 -6.74
C ASN A 320 35.17 -13.14 -5.91
N VAL A 321 34.31 -12.11 -5.79
CA VAL A 321 34.46 -11.09 -4.74
C VAL A 321 33.41 -11.31 -3.68
N LYS A 322 33.86 -11.67 -2.45
CA LYS A 322 33.03 -11.63 -1.23
C LYS A 322 32.76 -10.18 -0.83
N ASN A 323 32.04 -9.48 -1.69
CA ASN A 323 31.65 -8.10 -1.51
C ASN A 323 30.61 -8.05 -0.40
N THR A 324 30.94 -7.43 0.73
CA THR A 324 30.09 -7.30 1.93
C THR A 324 28.96 -6.29 1.74
N TYR A 325 28.41 -6.20 0.53
CA TYR A 325 27.36 -5.27 0.16
C TYR A 325 26.01 -5.85 0.56
N THR A 326 25.37 -5.26 1.56
CA THR A 326 23.96 -5.50 1.88
C THR A 326 23.10 -4.92 0.74
N PRO A 327 22.33 -5.72 -0.01
CA PRO A 327 21.52 -5.19 -1.10
C PRO A 327 20.39 -4.30 -0.54
N SER A 328 20.29 -3.08 -1.09
CA SER A 328 19.18 -2.14 -0.89
C SER A 328 18.31 -2.06 -2.15
N LEU A 329 17.04 -1.65 -1.98
CA LEU A 329 16.15 -1.39 -3.11
C LEU A 329 16.62 -0.17 -3.93
N PHE A 330 17.08 0.88 -3.24
CA PHE A 330 17.62 2.10 -3.83
C PHE A 330 19.08 2.30 -3.40
N ASP A 331 20.01 2.17 -4.36
CA ASP A 331 21.45 2.39 -4.15
C ASP A 331 21.81 3.89 -4.16
N GLU A 332 23.09 4.23 -3.98
CA GLU A 332 23.57 5.63 -3.97
C GLU A 332 23.40 6.37 -5.31
N LYS A 333 23.06 5.66 -6.41
CA LYS A 333 22.95 6.23 -7.75
C LYS A 333 21.52 6.69 -8.08
N VAL A 334 20.50 6.18 -7.39
CA VAL A 334 19.10 6.52 -7.68
C VAL A 334 18.70 7.82 -6.99
N GLU A 335 18.25 8.81 -7.75
CA GLU A 335 17.72 10.07 -7.22
C GLU A 335 16.19 10.13 -7.28
N LEU A 336 15.56 10.45 -6.14
CA LEU A 336 14.10 10.46 -5.94
C LEU A 336 13.65 11.80 -5.31
N PRO A 337 13.78 12.94 -6.04
CA PRO A 337 13.61 14.29 -5.48
C PRO A 337 12.15 14.68 -5.20
N ARG A 338 11.17 13.99 -5.79
CA ARG A 338 9.72 14.29 -5.67
C ARG A 338 8.90 13.18 -5.01
N LEU A 339 9.55 12.17 -4.43
CA LEU A 339 8.88 11.01 -3.87
C LEU A 339 8.04 11.41 -2.65
N GLU A 340 6.72 11.26 -2.75
CA GLU A 340 5.71 11.65 -1.77
C GLU A 340 5.17 10.44 -1.01
N ARG A 341 4.95 9.31 -1.70
CA ARG A 341 4.37 8.09 -1.14
C ARG A 341 5.14 6.83 -1.57
N VAL A 342 5.47 5.99 -0.60
CA VAL A 342 6.09 4.67 -0.79
C VAL A 342 5.21 3.60 -0.16
N ILE A 343 4.88 2.57 -0.93
CA ILE A 343 4.16 1.37 -0.47
C ILE A 343 5.01 0.14 -0.80
N ILE A 344 5.39 -0.65 0.20
CA ILE A 344 6.17 -1.89 0.02
C ILE A 344 5.45 -3.01 0.76
N LYS A 345 5.11 -4.11 0.08
CA LYS A 345 4.37 -5.23 0.66
C LYS A 345 4.96 -6.60 0.31
N PHE A 346 4.92 -7.54 1.25
CA PHE A 346 5.27 -8.95 1.01
C PHE A 346 6.68 -9.14 0.40
N MET A 347 7.68 -8.42 0.95
CA MET A 347 9.06 -8.42 0.45
C MET A 347 10.00 -9.16 1.40
N GLY A 348 10.52 -10.32 0.96
CA GLY A 348 11.28 -11.25 1.81
C GLY A 348 12.81 -11.22 1.65
N ASN A 349 13.40 -10.23 0.97
CA ASN A 349 14.81 -10.27 0.54
C ASN A 349 15.68 -9.06 0.94
N TRP A 350 15.11 -7.89 1.22
CA TRP A 350 15.89 -6.70 1.60
C TRP A 350 16.15 -6.60 3.10
N SER A 351 17.37 -6.17 3.45
CA SER A 351 17.73 -5.77 4.82
C SER A 351 17.62 -4.25 5.04
N LYS A 352 17.64 -3.47 3.95
CA LYS A 352 17.51 -2.00 3.89
C LYS A 352 16.71 -1.60 2.65
N ILE A 353 15.95 -0.51 2.73
CA ILE A 353 15.29 0.08 1.54
C ILE A 353 16.25 1.03 0.80
N TRP A 354 17.02 1.84 1.53
CA TRP A 354 17.98 2.80 0.98
C TRP A 354 19.41 2.43 1.36
N ASP A 355 20.38 2.79 0.52
CA ASP A 355 21.79 2.75 0.90
C ASP A 355 22.15 3.83 1.94
N ASP A 356 23.15 3.57 2.79
CA ASP A 356 23.58 4.53 3.83
C ASP A 356 24.16 5.83 3.24
N LYS A 357 24.71 5.75 2.03
CA LYS A 357 25.28 6.87 1.25
C LYS A 357 24.28 7.52 0.29
N HIS A 358 23.01 7.11 0.31
CA HIS A 358 22.01 7.57 -0.65
C HIS A 358 21.86 9.10 -0.68
N ASP A 359 21.59 9.64 -1.87
CA ASP A 359 21.75 11.06 -2.19
C ASP A 359 20.97 12.00 -1.24
N VAL A 360 21.63 13.09 -0.85
CA VAL A 360 21.11 14.08 0.12
C VAL A 360 19.83 14.78 -0.39
N ASN A 361 19.55 14.77 -1.69
CA ASN A 361 18.37 15.41 -2.27
C ASN A 361 17.16 14.48 -2.41
N SER A 362 17.36 13.15 -2.30
CA SER A 362 16.28 12.16 -2.34
C SER A 362 15.37 12.22 -1.10
N CYS A 363 14.12 11.81 -1.28
CA CYS A 363 13.11 11.63 -0.23
C CYS A 363 12.73 12.89 0.57
N SER A 364 13.07 14.08 0.06
CA SER A 364 12.76 15.37 0.72
C SER A 364 11.28 15.75 0.73
N GLN A 365 10.43 15.05 -0.03
CA GLN A 365 8.97 15.27 -0.10
C GLN A 365 8.14 14.13 0.50
N LEU A 366 8.80 13.13 1.10
CA LEU A 366 8.16 11.88 1.54
C LEU A 366 7.19 12.16 2.69
N ASN A 367 5.90 12.04 2.43
CA ASN A 367 4.83 12.28 3.38
C ASN A 367 4.11 11.00 3.83
N SER A 368 4.20 9.91 3.07
CA SER A 368 3.43 8.70 3.32
C SER A 368 4.27 7.45 3.08
N LEU A 369 4.42 6.62 4.11
CA LEU A 369 5.08 5.31 4.02
C LEU A 369 4.15 4.21 4.52
N THR A 370 3.96 3.18 3.71
CA THR A 370 3.27 1.94 4.07
C THR A 370 4.20 0.74 3.85
N LEU A 371 4.50 -0.01 4.91
CA LEU A 371 5.19 -1.30 4.86
C LEU A 371 4.25 -2.41 5.34
N ASP A 372 4.22 -3.54 4.66
CA ASP A 372 3.50 -4.74 5.10
C ASP A 372 4.34 -5.99 4.82
N SER A 373 4.48 -6.90 5.79
CA SER A 373 5.05 -8.23 5.58
C SER A 373 6.46 -8.19 4.96
N CYS A 374 7.33 -7.34 5.50
CA CYS A 374 8.71 -7.13 5.05
C CYS A 374 9.72 -7.77 6.03
N GLU A 375 9.79 -9.10 6.01
CA GLU A 375 10.33 -9.93 7.11
C GLU A 375 11.82 -9.74 7.44
N LYS A 376 12.66 -9.30 6.48
CA LYS A 376 14.12 -9.17 6.65
C LYS A 376 14.61 -7.73 6.89
N LEU A 377 13.72 -6.75 6.81
CA LEU A 377 14.08 -5.34 6.94
C LEU A 377 14.52 -5.07 8.38
N LEU A 378 15.75 -4.58 8.59
CA LEU A 378 16.29 -4.26 9.91
C LEU A 378 16.03 -2.80 10.30
N ASN A 379 16.15 -1.90 9.33
CA ASN A 379 15.78 -0.49 9.44
C ASN A 379 15.17 0.01 8.13
N ILE A 380 14.34 1.06 8.21
CA ILE A 380 13.67 1.65 7.06
C ILE A 380 14.55 2.69 6.39
N PHE A 381 15.11 3.61 7.17
CA PHE A 381 15.86 4.78 6.70
C PHE A 381 17.28 4.82 7.28
N PRO A 382 18.29 5.29 6.53
CA PRO A 382 19.56 5.72 7.12
C PRO A 382 19.38 6.94 8.03
N PHE A 383 20.21 7.06 9.08
CA PHE A 383 20.22 8.24 9.96
C PHE A 383 20.36 9.56 9.20
N SER A 384 21.14 9.55 8.11
CA SER A 384 21.38 10.70 7.22
C SER A 384 20.11 11.24 6.54
N MET A 385 18.98 10.53 6.58
CA MET A 385 17.68 10.97 6.08
C MET A 385 16.77 11.61 7.14
N LEU A 386 17.08 11.46 8.44
CA LEU A 386 16.20 11.83 9.56
C LEU A 386 15.65 13.26 9.45
N GLU A 387 16.54 14.24 9.24
CA GLU A 387 16.15 15.66 9.12
C GLU A 387 15.20 15.96 7.95
N ARG A 388 15.30 15.22 6.84
CA ARG A 388 14.46 15.45 5.65
C ARG A 388 13.11 14.77 5.79
N VAL A 389 13.11 13.51 6.23
CA VAL A 389 11.89 12.71 6.38
C VAL A 389 11.02 13.27 7.51
N ARG A 390 11.60 13.64 8.66
CA ARG A 390 10.81 14.12 9.82
C ARG A 390 9.99 15.39 9.53
N GLN A 391 10.48 16.26 8.64
CA GLN A 391 9.82 17.52 8.29
C GLN A 391 8.59 17.37 7.38
N LYS A 392 8.37 16.20 6.78
CA LYS A 392 7.29 15.98 5.80
C LYS A 392 6.42 14.74 6.04
N LEU A 393 6.92 13.75 6.80
CA LEU A 393 6.19 12.52 7.06
C LEU A 393 4.91 12.78 7.85
N ASP A 394 3.76 12.58 7.20
CA ASP A 394 2.40 12.72 7.75
C ASP A 394 1.80 11.37 8.16
N THR A 395 2.05 10.32 7.38
CA THR A 395 1.45 8.99 7.57
C THR A 395 2.52 7.91 7.55
N LEU A 396 2.58 7.11 8.62
CA LEU A 396 3.46 5.95 8.77
C LEU A 396 2.65 4.71 9.14
N GLU A 397 2.57 3.73 8.24
CA GLU A 397 1.93 2.44 8.48
C GLU A 397 2.94 1.30 8.27
N ILE A 398 3.12 0.44 9.28
CA ILE A 398 4.08 -0.67 9.24
C ILE A 398 3.43 -1.89 9.88
N GLN A 399 3.29 -2.98 9.13
CA GLN A 399 2.60 -4.19 9.60
C GLN A 399 3.38 -5.47 9.27
N ASN A 400 3.39 -6.46 10.17
CA ASN A 400 3.96 -7.80 9.95
C ASN A 400 5.48 -7.81 9.56
N CYS A 401 6.30 -6.87 10.05
CA CYS A 401 7.74 -6.81 9.76
C CYS A 401 8.58 -7.35 10.94
N ASP A 402 8.75 -8.66 11.02
CA ASP A 402 9.26 -9.34 12.22
C ASP A 402 10.75 -9.09 12.56
N SER A 403 11.58 -8.69 11.60
CA SER A 403 12.99 -8.34 11.87
C SER A 403 13.26 -6.86 12.06
N LEU A 404 12.24 -6.00 11.97
CA LEU A 404 12.44 -4.55 12.05
C LEU A 404 12.80 -4.15 13.48
N GLU A 405 14.01 -3.61 13.67
CA GLU A 405 14.50 -3.17 14.98
C GLU A 405 14.31 -1.66 15.19
N GLU A 406 14.51 -0.85 14.14
CA GLU A 406 14.50 0.61 14.21
C GLU A 406 13.87 1.23 12.95
N ILE A 407 13.26 2.42 13.05
CA ILE A 407 12.76 3.13 11.86
C ILE A 407 13.93 3.77 11.10
N PHE A 408 14.82 4.46 11.81
CA PHE A 408 16.08 5.02 11.31
C PHE A 408 17.24 4.20 11.89
N GLY A 409 18.18 3.76 11.07
CA GLY A 409 19.38 3.05 11.54
C GLY A 409 20.40 3.98 12.23
N ALA A 410 21.44 3.38 12.83
CA ALA A 410 22.44 4.12 13.60
C ALA A 410 23.35 5.04 12.79
N SER A 411 23.71 6.18 13.37
CA SER A 411 24.79 7.03 12.88
C SER A 411 26.13 6.32 13.03
N GLN A 412 26.94 6.24 11.97
CA GLN A 412 28.32 5.80 12.09
C GLN A 412 29.10 6.78 12.99
N PRO A 413 29.83 6.32 14.02
CA PRO A 413 30.71 7.18 14.79
C PRO A 413 31.82 7.72 13.90
N GLN A 414 31.79 9.03 13.59
CA GLN A 414 33.00 9.69 13.11
C GLN A 414 33.99 9.70 14.26
N ALA A 415 35.09 8.97 14.11
CA ALA A 415 36.15 8.89 15.12
C ALA A 415 36.89 10.23 15.25
N GLN A 416 36.33 11.15 16.03
CA GLN A 416 37.04 12.28 16.60
C GLN A 416 37.38 11.94 18.05
N ILE A 417 38.67 11.95 18.35
CA ILE A 417 39.24 11.55 19.65
C ILE A 417 38.73 12.52 20.73
N PRO A 418 38.12 12.05 21.83
CA PRO A 418 37.64 12.94 22.88
C PRO A 418 38.82 13.56 23.64
N THR A 419 39.16 14.81 23.33
CA THR A 419 40.12 15.59 24.13
C THR A 419 39.41 16.26 25.31
N GLN A 420 39.65 15.67 26.49
CA GLN A 420 39.27 16.09 27.85
C GLN A 420 37.82 15.82 28.31
N PRO A 421 37.65 15.36 29.58
CA PRO A 421 36.35 15.29 30.22
C PRO A 421 35.93 16.68 30.69
N THR A 422 35.02 17.32 29.95
CA THR A 422 34.29 18.46 30.49
C THR A 422 32.99 17.95 31.12
N ASN A 423 32.77 18.29 32.40
CA ASN A 423 31.48 18.13 33.06
C ASN A 423 30.47 19.09 32.43
N SER A 424 29.98 18.72 31.25
CA SER A 424 28.87 19.37 30.56
C SER A 424 27.70 18.39 30.57
N VAL A 425 26.51 18.91 30.86
CA VAL A 425 25.27 18.12 30.75
C VAL A 425 25.11 17.74 29.29
N GLU A 426 25.06 16.45 28.97
CA GLU A 426 24.77 16.00 27.61
C GLU A 426 23.36 16.46 27.24
N ILE A 427 23.30 17.49 26.40
CA ILE A 427 22.06 17.98 25.81
C ILE A 427 21.64 16.95 24.75
N VAL A 428 20.88 15.94 25.18
CA VAL A 428 20.25 14.97 24.25
C VAL A 428 19.44 15.78 23.23
N PRO A 429 19.74 15.71 21.92
CA PRO A 429 19.08 16.55 20.95
C PRO A 429 17.58 16.23 20.87
N MET A 430 16.75 17.25 21.03
CA MET A 430 15.30 17.10 20.99
C MET A 430 14.81 16.88 19.56
N PHE A 431 14.45 15.65 19.23
CA PHE A 431 13.82 15.33 17.95
C PHE A 431 12.29 15.40 18.06
N LEU A 432 11.65 16.05 17.08
CA LEU A 432 10.21 16.00 16.86
C LEU A 432 9.89 15.63 15.41
N PHE A 433 8.69 15.12 15.19
CA PHE A 433 8.07 14.96 13.86
C PHE A 433 6.87 15.90 13.75
N PRO A 434 7.03 17.12 13.20
CA PRO A 434 6.00 18.17 13.25
C PRO A 434 4.72 17.82 12.48
N GLU A 435 4.83 17.15 11.33
CA GLU A 435 3.72 16.89 10.42
C GLU A 435 3.04 15.52 10.63
N LEU A 436 3.58 14.65 11.50
CA LEU A 436 3.16 13.25 11.60
C LEU A 436 1.78 13.12 12.24
N THR A 437 0.73 12.92 11.41
CA THR A 437 -0.67 12.86 11.86
C THR A 437 -1.22 11.45 12.06
N HIS A 438 -0.68 10.44 11.36
CA HIS A 438 -1.14 9.05 11.48
C HIS A 438 0.03 8.07 11.62
N ILE A 439 0.02 7.29 12.70
CA ILE A 439 0.96 6.18 12.94
C ILE A 439 0.16 4.89 13.17
N ASN A 440 0.53 3.81 12.49
CA ASN A 440 -0.07 2.50 12.61
C ASN A 440 1.01 1.41 12.56
N LEU A 441 1.35 0.86 13.72
CA LEU A 441 2.37 -0.18 13.89
C LEU A 441 1.70 -1.49 14.33
N SER A 442 1.89 -2.59 13.59
CA SER A 442 1.23 -3.85 13.91
C SER A 442 2.15 -5.04 13.68
N LYS A 443 2.27 -5.93 14.68
CA LYS A 443 3.10 -7.15 14.63
C LYS A 443 4.53 -6.82 14.21
N LEU A 444 5.22 -6.10 15.10
CA LEU A 444 6.62 -5.67 14.95
C LEU A 444 7.38 -6.10 16.21
N PRO A 445 7.57 -7.41 16.45
CA PRO A 445 8.05 -7.95 17.72
C PRO A 445 9.38 -7.34 18.18
N LYS A 446 10.33 -7.13 17.27
CA LYS A 446 11.68 -6.62 17.56
C LYS A 446 11.85 -5.09 17.50
N LEU A 447 10.80 -4.34 17.15
CA LEU A 447 10.93 -2.89 17.00
C LEU A 447 11.21 -2.29 18.37
N LYS A 448 12.34 -1.60 18.54
CA LYS A 448 12.78 -0.97 19.80
C LYS A 448 12.51 0.51 19.82
N GLY A 449 12.84 1.18 18.71
CA GLY A 449 13.01 2.62 18.57
C GLY A 449 12.52 3.17 17.24
N PHE A 450 12.19 4.46 17.16
CA PHE A 450 12.27 5.17 15.88
C PHE A 450 13.73 5.44 15.51
N VAL A 451 14.55 5.84 16.48
CA VAL A 451 15.96 6.19 16.30
C VAL A 451 16.79 5.47 17.38
N PRO A 452 17.94 4.87 17.06
CA PRO A 452 18.83 4.25 18.04
C PRO A 452 19.28 5.24 19.10
N GLN A 453 19.16 4.84 20.37
CA GLN A 453 19.70 5.55 21.53
C GLN A 453 19.21 7.01 21.68
N ILE A 454 18.13 7.37 20.98
CA ILE A 454 17.56 8.71 20.92
C ILE A 454 16.05 8.57 21.12
N HIS A 455 15.53 9.25 22.14
CA HIS A 455 14.10 9.40 22.35
C HIS A 455 13.58 10.53 21.44
N ILE A 456 12.50 10.27 20.70
CA ILE A 456 11.73 11.33 20.05
C ILE A 456 10.88 11.97 21.14
N ASN A 457 11.05 13.26 21.35
CA ASN A 457 10.34 13.91 22.45
C ASN A 457 8.90 14.29 22.07
N GLU A 458 8.60 14.69 20.82
CA GLU A 458 7.25 15.20 20.47
C GLU A 458 6.74 14.83 19.05
N TRP A 459 5.41 14.65 18.91
CA TRP A 459 4.68 14.44 17.64
C TRP A 459 3.50 15.42 17.48
N PRO A 460 3.69 16.75 17.50
CA PRO A 460 2.64 17.73 17.83
C PRO A 460 1.35 17.69 16.97
N SER A 461 1.41 17.15 15.75
CA SER A 461 0.23 17.03 14.86
C SER A 461 -0.49 15.68 14.92
N LEU A 462 -0.11 14.76 15.81
CA LEU A 462 -0.59 13.38 15.83
C LEU A 462 -2.09 13.26 16.15
N LYS A 463 -2.87 12.78 15.17
CA LYS A 463 -4.32 12.57 15.25
C LYS A 463 -4.67 11.12 15.58
N GLN A 464 -3.86 10.18 15.11
CA GLN A 464 -4.08 8.75 15.29
C GLN A 464 -2.76 8.01 15.54
N LEU A 465 -2.71 7.25 16.64
CA LEU A 465 -1.69 6.23 16.87
C LEU A 465 -2.38 4.88 17.09
N ARG A 466 -1.90 3.82 16.44
CA ARG A 466 -2.26 2.42 16.69
C ARG A 466 -0.97 1.59 16.81
N VAL A 467 -0.87 0.76 17.83
CA VAL A 467 0.26 -0.16 18.09
C VAL A 467 -0.28 -1.48 18.62
N HIS A 468 -0.06 -2.57 17.91
CA HIS A 468 -0.58 -3.89 18.27
C HIS A 468 0.50 -4.96 18.06
N GLY A 469 0.84 -5.74 19.09
CA GLY A 469 1.82 -6.84 18.94
C GLY A 469 3.24 -6.38 18.58
N CYS A 470 3.70 -5.30 19.21
CA CYS A 470 5.08 -4.85 19.12
C CYS A 470 5.71 -5.03 20.51
N ASP A 471 6.51 -6.08 20.68
CA ASP A 471 6.85 -6.63 22.00
C ASP A 471 8.07 -5.92 22.64
N GLU A 472 9.03 -5.45 21.83
CA GLU A 472 10.24 -4.72 22.29
C GLU A 472 10.10 -3.18 22.29
N VAL A 473 8.96 -2.62 21.87
CA VAL A 473 8.85 -1.17 21.65
C VAL A 473 8.90 -0.39 22.95
N GLN A 474 10.02 0.31 23.18
CA GLN A 474 10.21 1.24 24.29
C GLN A 474 9.62 2.62 23.97
N ILE A 475 9.56 3.01 22.68
CA ILE A 475 9.15 4.35 22.22
C ILE A 475 7.85 4.82 22.90
N PHE A 476 6.82 3.97 22.99
CA PHE A 476 5.52 4.39 23.54
C PHE A 476 5.45 4.48 25.06
N ALA A 477 6.48 4.06 25.79
CA ALA A 477 6.53 4.22 27.24
C ALA A 477 7.24 5.54 27.62
N SER A 478 8.34 5.87 26.93
CA SER A 478 9.19 7.05 27.18
C SER A 478 8.78 8.30 26.41
N GLU A 479 7.96 8.19 25.35
CA GLU A 479 7.65 9.31 24.42
C GLU A 479 6.17 9.75 24.48
N LEU A 480 5.35 9.11 25.33
CA LEU A 480 4.08 9.69 25.80
C LEU A 480 4.19 10.89 26.79
N PRO A 481 5.33 11.24 27.42
CA PRO A 481 5.44 12.38 28.34
C PRO A 481 5.29 13.77 27.73
N SER A 482 5.12 13.86 26.41
CA SER A 482 4.81 15.09 25.67
C SER A 482 3.36 15.16 25.20
N PHE A 483 2.63 14.04 25.19
CA PHE A 483 1.21 14.01 24.80
C PHE A 483 0.24 13.98 25.98
N LEU A 484 0.73 13.56 27.14
CA LEU A 484 0.33 14.10 28.43
C LEU A 484 1.61 14.69 29.05
N GLY A 485 1.72 14.80 30.39
CA GLY A 485 3.03 14.47 30.97
C GLY A 485 3.28 12.96 30.83
N ILE A 486 4.17 12.36 31.62
CA ILE A 486 4.21 10.90 31.92
C ILE A 486 5.20 9.97 31.20
N ASN A 487 6.31 9.65 31.90
CA ASN A 487 7.16 8.45 31.71
C ASN A 487 6.73 7.31 32.66
N GLU A 488 6.83 6.07 32.15
CA GLU A 488 7.60 4.91 32.67
C GLU A 488 7.82 4.72 34.19
N HIS A 489 7.68 3.51 34.76
CA HIS A 489 7.60 2.14 34.22
C HIS A 489 6.32 1.42 34.74
N ASP A 490 5.77 0.35 34.18
CA ASP A 490 6.20 -0.56 33.10
C ASP A 490 4.98 -1.10 32.32
N LYS A 491 5.15 -1.41 31.03
CA LYS A 491 4.23 -2.18 30.16
C LYS A 491 2.78 -1.69 29.95
N LEU A 492 2.61 -1.00 28.80
CA LEU A 492 1.66 -1.44 27.74
C LEU A 492 0.18 -1.58 28.20
N GLN A 493 -0.77 -0.64 28.00
CA GLN A 493 -1.23 -0.12 26.69
C GLN A 493 -2.51 0.80 26.84
N ILE A 494 -2.56 2.03 26.24
CA ILE A 494 -3.65 3.07 26.21
C ILE A 494 -4.71 2.89 25.06
N GLN A 495 -5.92 3.54 25.10
CA GLN A 495 -6.60 4.32 24.00
C GLN A 495 -7.70 5.26 24.56
N LEU A 496 -8.94 5.34 24.00
CA LEU A 496 -9.82 6.53 23.75
C LEU A 496 -9.41 7.30 22.45
N ILE A 497 -10.21 8.19 21.84
CA ILE A 497 -9.86 8.84 20.54
C ILE A 497 -9.82 10.39 20.60
N SER A 498 -9.19 11.07 19.62
CA SER A 498 -9.05 12.55 19.47
C SER A 498 -8.04 13.26 20.39
N LYS A 499 -7.24 12.49 21.13
CA LYS A 499 -6.37 12.94 22.23
C LYS A 499 -5.53 11.78 22.81
N ARG A 500 -5.53 10.61 22.15
CA ARG A 500 -5.48 9.29 22.81
C ARG A 500 -5.18 8.18 21.75
N ILE A 501 -4.61 7.02 22.13
CA ILE A 501 -3.62 6.24 21.34
C ILE A 501 -3.83 4.70 21.45
N PHE A 502 -3.90 3.86 20.38
CA PHE A 502 -4.39 2.44 20.46
C PHE A 502 -3.38 1.37 20.77
N LEU A 503 -3.63 0.58 21.82
CA LEU A 503 -2.69 -0.38 22.36
C LEU A 503 -3.45 -1.66 22.89
N TYR A 504 -3.10 -2.88 22.42
CA TYR A 504 -3.74 -4.20 22.70
C TYR A 504 -2.79 -5.34 23.14
N LYS A 505 -2.95 -5.90 24.36
CA LYS A 505 -2.21 -7.10 24.81
C LYS A 505 -2.68 -8.39 24.10
N ARG A 506 -1.84 -9.46 24.11
CA ARG A 506 -2.01 -10.75 23.37
C ARG A 506 -3.37 -11.46 23.46
N SER A 507 -4.27 -11.10 24.39
CA SER A 507 -5.64 -11.62 24.47
C SER A 507 -6.66 -10.89 23.60
N GLY A 508 -6.30 -9.75 22.99
CA GLY A 508 -7.20 -8.87 22.23
C GLY A 508 -8.23 -8.09 23.08
N ARG A 509 -8.12 -8.15 24.41
CA ARG A 509 -9.07 -7.51 25.36
C ARG A 509 -8.53 -6.17 25.86
N ILE A 510 -9.41 -5.17 25.94
CA ILE A 510 -9.08 -3.78 26.30
C ILE A 510 -8.96 -3.62 27.83
N CYS A 511 -7.95 -2.89 28.29
CA CYS A 511 -7.80 -2.41 29.68
C CYS A 511 -8.17 -0.92 29.77
N HIS A 512 -8.70 -0.46 30.90
CA HIS A 512 -9.08 0.95 31.09
C HIS A 512 -8.47 1.52 32.36
N MET A 513 -8.03 2.78 32.30
CA MET A 513 -7.56 3.56 33.45
C MET A 513 -8.40 4.84 33.58
N LEU A 514 -8.96 5.07 34.76
CA LEU A 514 -9.64 6.29 35.16
C LEU A 514 -8.66 7.10 36.04
N PRO A 515 -7.92 8.09 35.50
CA PRO A 515 -7.01 8.91 36.29
C PRO A 515 -7.79 9.72 37.34
N ALA A 516 -7.12 10.18 38.40
CA ALA A 516 -7.75 10.91 39.51
C ALA A 516 -8.68 12.07 39.06
N ARG A 517 -8.30 12.85 38.04
CA ARG A 517 -9.13 13.92 37.43
C ARG A 517 -10.40 13.45 36.70
N HIS A 518 -10.58 12.15 36.49
CA HIS A 518 -11.82 11.55 35.96
C HIS A 518 -12.59 10.74 37.03
N LEU A 519 -12.14 10.78 38.28
CA LEU A 519 -12.89 10.26 39.42
C LEU A 519 -13.71 11.39 40.06
N VAL A 520 -14.86 11.05 40.64
CA VAL A 520 -15.58 11.94 41.55
C VAL A 520 -14.98 11.71 42.94
N ILE A 521 -14.18 12.67 43.40
CA ILE A 521 -13.57 12.68 44.72
C ILE A 521 -14.39 13.63 45.62
N TRP A 522 -14.72 13.20 46.83
CA TRP A 522 -15.45 14.04 47.80
C TRP A 522 -14.67 15.32 48.10
N GLU A 523 -15.31 16.47 47.87
CA GLU A 523 -14.70 17.82 47.94
C GLU A 523 -13.38 17.94 47.16
N GLY A 524 -13.22 17.18 46.07
CA GLY A 524 -11.96 17.04 45.32
C GLY A 524 -11.34 18.34 44.81
N ASP A 525 -12.13 19.39 44.58
CA ASP A 525 -11.62 20.70 44.14
C ASP A 525 -11.39 21.70 45.30
N HIS A 526 -11.65 21.31 46.56
CA HIS A 526 -11.45 22.17 47.72
C HIS A 526 -9.98 22.10 48.22
N PRO A 527 -9.23 23.21 48.18
CA PRO A 527 -7.77 23.20 48.37
C PRO A 527 -7.33 22.87 49.80
N ASP A 528 -8.20 23.04 50.79
CA ASP A 528 -7.91 22.67 52.19
C ASP A 528 -7.93 21.14 52.42
N TYR A 529 -8.61 20.40 51.55
CA TYR A 529 -8.78 18.95 51.68
C TYR A 529 -7.93 18.17 50.67
N TRP A 530 -7.74 18.70 49.45
CA TRP A 530 -7.00 18.03 48.38
C TRP A 530 -5.95 18.93 47.74
N ARG A 531 -4.71 18.44 47.70
CA ARG A 531 -3.63 19.01 46.89
C ARG A 531 -3.55 18.27 45.57
N TRP A 532 -3.74 19.01 44.48
CA TRP A 532 -3.41 18.54 43.14
C TRP A 532 -1.99 18.95 42.77
N PHE A 533 -1.20 17.99 42.33
CA PHE A 533 0.17 18.25 41.88
C PHE A 533 0.64 17.19 40.88
N LYS A 534 1.77 17.47 40.25
CA LYS A 534 2.51 16.51 39.43
C LYS A 534 3.73 16.07 40.24
N PRO A 535 3.80 14.83 40.75
CA PRO A 535 4.94 14.36 41.54
C PRO A 535 6.22 14.23 40.70
N ASP A 536 6.05 14.23 39.39
CA ASP A 536 7.06 14.26 38.35
C ASP A 536 6.39 14.95 37.14
N PRO A 537 7.08 15.70 36.26
CA PRO A 537 6.61 15.94 34.87
C PRO A 537 6.05 14.67 34.22
N ARG A 538 6.54 13.53 34.71
CA ARG A 538 6.27 12.17 34.33
C ARG A 538 5.11 11.48 35.10
N PHE A 539 4.14 12.17 35.72
CA PHE A 539 2.86 11.55 36.17
C PHE A 539 1.61 12.42 35.91
N PRO A 540 0.38 11.85 35.75
CA PRO A 540 -0.81 12.67 35.59
C PRO A 540 -1.04 13.43 36.90
N GLU A 541 -1.80 14.51 36.87
CA GLU A 541 -2.07 15.26 38.10
C GLU A 541 -2.78 14.34 39.12
N VAL A 542 -2.12 14.12 40.26
CA VAL A 542 -2.56 13.22 41.32
C VAL A 542 -3.26 14.02 42.42
N ALA A 543 -4.22 13.38 43.10
CA ALA A 543 -4.93 13.98 44.22
C ALA A 543 -4.33 13.47 45.53
N GLU A 544 -3.69 14.33 46.31
CA GLU A 544 -3.23 14.02 47.66
C GLU A 544 -4.20 14.58 48.69
N LEU A 545 -4.62 13.72 49.61
CA LEU A 545 -5.48 14.08 50.71
C LEU A 545 -4.67 14.81 51.80
N LEU A 546 -4.96 16.09 52.03
CA LEU A 546 -4.30 16.93 53.03
C LEU A 546 -4.89 16.72 54.43
N SER A 547 -6.22 16.76 54.54
CA SER A 547 -6.99 16.45 55.75
C SER A 547 -8.47 16.31 55.39
N THR A 548 -9.17 15.34 55.97
CA THR A 548 -10.64 15.23 55.95
C THR A 548 -11.12 14.22 57.00
N ASP A 549 -12.37 14.34 57.46
CA ASP A 549 -13.05 13.22 58.14
C ASP A 549 -13.74 12.28 57.13
N SER A 550 -13.96 12.69 55.88
CA SER A 550 -14.80 11.99 54.92
C SER A 550 -13.99 11.56 53.69
N PHE A 551 -13.78 10.25 53.53
CA PHE A 551 -13.06 9.67 52.39
C PHE A 551 -14.02 8.89 51.49
N GLU A 552 -14.30 9.45 50.31
CA GLU A 552 -15.14 8.84 49.29
C GLU A 552 -14.62 9.15 47.88
N ILE A 553 -14.54 8.12 47.04
CA ILE A 553 -14.06 8.19 45.66
C ILE A 553 -14.96 7.33 44.77
N ARG A 554 -15.39 7.85 43.63
CA ARG A 554 -16.18 7.10 42.64
C ARG A 554 -15.57 7.18 41.24
N GLY A 555 -15.38 6.05 40.58
CA GLY A 555 -15.06 5.95 39.16
C GLY A 555 -16.27 5.48 38.35
N ARG A 556 -16.49 6.03 37.16
CA ARG A 556 -17.58 5.63 36.26
C ARG A 556 -17.08 5.43 34.84
N ILE A 557 -17.45 4.32 34.19
CA ILE A 557 -17.14 4.04 32.79
C ILE A 557 -18.35 3.45 32.06
N ASN A 558 -18.56 3.84 30.81
CA ASN A 558 -19.65 3.28 30.02
C ASN A 558 -19.36 1.84 29.59
N THR A 559 -20.30 0.93 29.86
CA THR A 559 -20.11 -0.51 29.60
C THR A 559 -19.86 -0.85 28.12
N ARG A 560 -20.25 0.02 27.18
CA ARG A 560 -19.95 -0.16 25.74
C ARG A 560 -18.47 -0.01 25.40
N MET A 561 -17.66 0.56 26.29
CA MET A 561 -16.20 0.67 26.13
C MET A 561 -15.48 -0.63 26.48
N LEU A 562 -16.11 -1.51 27.27
CA LEU A 562 -15.53 -2.75 27.79
C LEU A 562 -15.65 -3.88 26.75
N SER A 563 -14.73 -4.85 26.82
CA SER A 563 -14.73 -6.00 25.91
C SER A 563 -15.92 -6.93 26.21
N PRO A 564 -16.72 -7.35 25.22
CA PRO A 564 -17.86 -8.24 25.46
C PRO A 564 -17.41 -9.63 25.94
N LYS A 565 -18.26 -10.33 26.71
CA LYS A 565 -17.98 -11.68 27.25
C LYS A 565 -16.62 -11.79 27.97
N THR A 566 -16.23 -10.74 28.66
CA THR A 566 -14.95 -10.63 29.39
C THR A 566 -15.25 -10.44 30.87
N ARG A 567 -14.46 -11.08 31.73
CA ARG A 567 -14.44 -10.78 33.16
C ARG A 567 -13.42 -9.65 33.40
N TYR A 568 -13.77 -8.71 34.26
CA TYR A 568 -12.93 -7.57 34.60
C TYR A 568 -12.71 -7.50 36.11
N LYS A 569 -11.56 -6.98 36.52
CA LYS A 569 -11.23 -6.64 37.91
C LYS A 569 -10.88 -5.16 38.02
N ALA A 570 -11.38 -4.52 39.08
CA ALA A 570 -11.13 -3.12 39.40
C ALA A 570 -10.02 -3.01 40.46
N TYR A 571 -9.16 -2.00 40.34
CA TYR A 571 -8.05 -1.71 41.26
C TYR A 571 -7.96 -0.21 41.55
N LEU A 572 -7.71 0.19 42.79
CA LEU A 572 -7.25 1.55 43.12
C LEU A 572 -5.72 1.57 43.00
N VAL A 573 -5.14 2.64 42.43
CA VAL A 573 -3.69 2.86 42.36
C VAL A 573 -3.32 4.13 43.12
N PHE A 574 -2.43 4.00 44.11
CA PHE A 574 -2.16 5.08 45.08
C PHE A 574 -0.75 4.99 45.72
N LYS A 575 -0.33 6.07 46.36
CA LYS A 575 0.89 6.21 47.19
C LYS A 575 0.53 6.74 48.57
N LEU A 576 1.46 6.60 49.52
CA LEU A 576 1.37 7.19 50.84
C LEU A 576 2.43 8.28 50.98
N ALA A 577 2.07 9.41 51.62
CA ALA A 577 2.98 10.49 51.96
C ALA A 577 3.84 10.15 53.19
N ASP A 578 4.79 11.02 53.55
CA ASP A 578 5.62 10.86 54.75
C ASP A 578 4.77 11.01 56.03
N LYS A 579 4.24 9.88 56.54
CA LYS A 579 3.35 9.69 57.71
C LYS A 579 1.85 9.97 57.42
N PRO A 580 1.13 9.04 56.76
CA PRO A 580 -0.32 9.12 56.62
C PRO A 580 -1.02 8.85 57.96
N ILE A 581 -2.16 9.49 58.18
CA ILE A 581 -3.01 9.38 59.37
C ILE A 581 -4.40 8.87 58.96
N GLY A 582 -5.08 8.12 59.84
CA GLY A 582 -6.48 7.71 59.66
C GLY A 582 -6.72 6.44 58.83
N PHE A 583 -5.67 5.85 58.25
CA PHE A 583 -5.77 4.67 57.37
C PHE A 583 -5.12 3.38 57.91
N GLN A 584 -4.20 3.46 58.86
CA GLN A 584 -3.44 2.32 59.41
C GLN A 584 -4.37 1.22 59.95
N ASN A 585 -4.40 0.06 59.28
CA ASN A 585 -5.26 -1.08 59.61
C ASN A 585 -6.78 -0.72 59.69
N LYS A 586 -7.22 0.34 58.98
CA LYS A 586 -8.63 0.78 58.95
C LYS A 586 -9.32 0.25 57.68
N PRO A 587 -10.48 -0.42 57.79
CA PRO A 587 -11.19 -0.97 56.65
C PRO A 587 -11.87 0.14 55.83
N ILE A 588 -11.78 0.03 54.51
CA ILE A 588 -12.50 0.84 53.53
C ILE A 588 -13.47 -0.08 52.77
N GLU A 589 -14.72 0.35 52.60
CA GLU A 589 -15.70 -0.38 51.81
C GLU A 589 -15.48 -0.08 50.32
N ALA A 590 -15.25 -1.12 49.52
CA ALA A 590 -15.21 -1.02 48.06
C ALA A 590 -16.41 -1.77 47.46
N ALA A 591 -17.12 -1.12 46.54
CA ALA A 591 -18.28 -1.67 45.84
C ALA A 591 -18.19 -1.40 44.33
N VAL A 592 -18.60 -2.38 43.53
CA VAL A 592 -18.72 -2.30 42.07
C VAL A 592 -20.19 -2.48 41.70
N LEU A 593 -20.72 -1.55 40.92
CA LEU A 593 -22.12 -1.51 40.51
C LEU A 593 -22.24 -1.54 38.98
N LEU A 594 -23.18 -2.32 38.46
CA LEU A 594 -23.51 -2.40 37.05
C LEU A 594 -24.95 -1.88 36.84
N GLY A 595 -25.10 -0.77 36.10
CA GLY A 595 -26.43 -0.19 35.86
C GLY A 595 -27.17 0.23 37.13
N GLY A 596 -26.43 0.51 38.22
CA GLY A 596 -26.98 0.85 39.53
C GLY A 596 -27.19 -0.33 40.49
N ALA A 597 -27.03 -1.58 40.05
CA ALA A 597 -27.08 -2.75 40.92
C ALA A 597 -25.68 -3.14 41.43
N GLU A 598 -25.52 -3.35 42.73
CA GLU A 598 -24.26 -3.86 43.32
C GLU A 598 -23.98 -5.29 42.84
N VAL A 599 -22.80 -5.52 42.26
CA VAL A 599 -22.36 -6.82 41.73
C VAL A 599 -21.14 -7.39 42.47
N SER A 600 -20.38 -6.55 43.16
CA SER A 600 -19.25 -6.97 44.00
C SER A 600 -19.08 -5.98 45.13
N LYS A 601 -18.85 -6.47 46.35
CA LYS A 601 -18.56 -5.66 47.53
C LYS A 601 -17.53 -6.37 48.39
N ARG A 602 -16.56 -5.62 48.93
CA ARG A 602 -15.47 -6.15 49.75
C ARG A 602 -14.86 -5.08 50.65
N VAL A 603 -14.08 -5.54 51.62
CA VAL A 603 -13.25 -4.69 52.47
C VAL A 603 -11.84 -4.61 51.89
N VAL A 604 -11.31 -3.39 51.81
CA VAL A 604 -9.96 -3.09 51.33
C VAL A 604 -9.21 -2.25 52.36
N TYR A 605 -7.89 -2.40 52.41
CA TYR A 605 -7.01 -1.57 53.24
C TYR A 605 -6.00 -0.85 52.33
N VAL A 606 -5.71 0.42 52.65
CA VAL A 606 -4.68 1.21 51.93
C VAL A 606 -3.38 1.35 52.72
N GLN A 607 -3.39 1.05 54.02
CA GLN A 607 -2.22 0.96 54.87
C GLN A 607 -2.40 -0.22 55.84
N ALA A 608 -1.48 -1.19 55.81
CA ALA A 608 -1.55 -2.38 56.64
C ALA A 608 -0.20 -2.70 57.28
N GLU A 609 -0.20 -2.96 58.59
CA GLU A 609 0.98 -3.34 59.35
C GLU A 609 0.70 -4.61 60.16
N GLY A 610 1.45 -5.68 59.87
CA GLY A 610 1.64 -6.87 60.72
C GLY A 610 0.40 -7.43 61.44
N GLY A 611 -0.59 -7.95 60.71
CA GLY A 611 -1.81 -8.53 61.29
C GLY A 611 -2.36 -9.72 60.49
N ILE A 612 -3.14 -10.58 61.16
CA ILE A 612 -3.65 -11.86 60.63
C ILE A 612 -4.58 -11.62 59.42
N VAL A 613 -4.33 -12.35 58.33
CA VAL A 613 -5.11 -12.29 57.08
C VAL A 613 -6.56 -12.72 57.33
N GLY A 614 -7.49 -11.78 57.21
CA GLY A 614 -8.92 -12.09 57.08
C GLY A 614 -9.20 -12.79 55.76
N ASN A 615 -9.99 -13.87 55.77
CA ASN A 615 -10.24 -14.69 54.58
C ASN A 615 -11.20 -13.98 53.60
N GLY A 616 -10.66 -13.12 52.73
CA GLY A 616 -11.39 -12.34 51.72
C GLY A 616 -10.92 -10.88 51.59
N ASP A 617 -10.29 -10.34 52.64
CA ASP A 617 -9.82 -8.96 52.71
C ASP A 617 -8.72 -8.65 51.67
N GLN A 618 -8.72 -7.44 51.12
CA GLN A 618 -7.71 -7.00 50.15
C GLN A 618 -6.74 -5.99 50.75
N TYR A 619 -5.45 -6.33 50.70
CA TYR A 619 -4.34 -5.53 51.20
C TYR A 619 -3.55 -4.91 50.04
N PRO A 620 -2.84 -3.80 50.27
CA PRO A 620 -2.13 -3.11 49.20
C PRO A 620 -0.90 -3.91 48.76
N LYS A 621 -0.63 -3.92 47.46
CA LYS A 621 0.50 -4.61 46.81
C LYS A 621 1.36 -3.60 46.08
N GLU A 622 2.66 -3.70 46.23
CA GLU A 622 3.62 -2.85 45.52
C GLU A 622 3.77 -3.29 44.05
N ARG A 623 3.85 -2.32 43.14
CA ARG A 623 3.88 -2.53 41.68
C ARG A 623 5.28 -2.51 41.05
N GLY A 624 6.32 -2.12 41.80
CA GLY A 624 7.70 -1.95 41.33
C GLY A 624 8.03 -0.58 40.72
N ASP A 625 7.04 0.32 40.62
CA ASP A 625 7.14 1.74 40.21
C ASP A 625 6.97 2.69 41.43
N ASN A 626 7.22 2.15 42.62
CA ASN A 626 6.93 2.71 43.95
C ASN A 626 5.42 2.98 44.23
N TRP A 627 4.48 2.62 43.35
CA TRP A 627 3.04 2.73 43.61
C TRP A 627 2.48 1.45 44.24
N PHE A 628 1.39 1.60 45.00
CA PHE A 628 0.58 0.52 45.52
C PHE A 628 -0.70 0.33 44.71
N GLU A 629 -1.20 -0.90 44.65
CA GLU A 629 -2.55 -1.22 44.18
C GLU A 629 -3.32 -2.11 45.15
N VAL A 630 -4.65 -1.96 45.17
CA VAL A 630 -5.55 -2.85 45.92
C VAL A 630 -6.78 -3.19 45.08
N GLU A 631 -7.19 -4.46 45.09
CA GLU A 631 -8.32 -4.96 44.28
C GLU A 631 -9.67 -4.57 44.90
N LEU A 632 -10.50 -3.85 44.15
CA LEU A 632 -11.75 -3.25 44.59
C LEU A 632 -12.98 -4.14 44.34
N GLY A 633 -12.92 -5.02 43.36
CA GLY A 633 -14.05 -5.84 42.95
C GLY A 633 -13.80 -6.55 41.63
N GLU A 634 -14.68 -7.50 41.29
CA GLU A 634 -14.70 -8.18 40.01
C GLU A 634 -16.10 -8.20 39.40
N ILE A 635 -16.19 -8.32 38.07
CA ILE A 635 -17.45 -8.26 37.33
C ILE A 635 -17.36 -9.12 36.06
N GLU A 636 -18.44 -9.86 35.76
CA GLU A 636 -18.53 -10.70 34.56
C GLU A 636 -19.67 -10.25 33.64
N PHE A 637 -19.33 -9.90 32.39
CA PHE A 637 -20.29 -9.40 31.40
C PHE A 637 -20.92 -10.55 30.60
N THR A 638 -22.06 -11.07 31.08
CA THR A 638 -22.64 -12.32 30.55
C THR A 638 -23.47 -12.18 29.27
N LYS A 639 -24.29 -11.13 29.06
CA LYS A 639 -24.95 -10.92 27.74
C LYS A 639 -25.60 -9.58 27.33
N GLU A 640 -25.83 -8.59 28.18
CA GLU A 640 -26.58 -7.38 27.80
C GLU A 640 -25.71 -6.11 27.63
N ARG A 641 -26.10 -5.22 26.70
CA ARG A 641 -25.39 -3.97 26.38
C ARG A 641 -26.24 -2.75 26.73
N GLY A 642 -25.89 -2.05 27.80
CA GLY A 642 -26.47 -0.75 28.14
C GLY A 642 -26.35 -0.45 29.63
N GLY A 643 -25.84 0.73 29.98
CA GLY A 643 -25.58 1.15 31.35
C GLY A 643 -24.12 1.52 31.60
N ASP A 644 -23.85 2.00 32.80
CA ASP A 644 -22.51 2.36 33.26
C ASP A 644 -22.04 1.39 34.36
N LEU A 645 -20.73 1.20 34.43
CA LEU A 645 -20.03 0.53 35.52
C LEU A 645 -19.54 1.62 36.49
N GLU A 646 -19.97 1.55 37.73
CA GLU A 646 -19.55 2.45 38.81
C GLU A 646 -18.71 1.67 39.83
N ILE A 647 -17.63 2.30 40.33
CA ILE A 647 -16.70 1.73 41.30
C ILE A 647 -16.56 2.74 42.43
N ASN A 648 -17.04 2.39 43.61
CA ASN A 648 -17.09 3.27 44.77
C ASN A 648 -16.15 2.77 45.87
N LEU A 649 -15.39 3.68 46.48
CA LEU A 649 -14.73 3.47 47.77
C LEU A 649 -15.31 4.45 48.77
N GLN A 650 -15.61 3.99 49.98
CA GLN A 650 -16.08 4.84 51.07
C GLN A 650 -15.53 4.36 52.42
N GLN A 651 -15.02 5.28 53.23
CA GLN A 651 -14.63 5.01 54.62
C GLN A 651 -15.45 5.90 55.56
N LYS A 652 -16.40 5.30 56.28
CA LYS A 652 -17.23 5.97 57.29
C LYS A 652 -16.54 5.93 58.65
N SER A 653 -15.74 6.95 58.96
CA SER A 653 -15.18 7.18 60.30
C SER A 653 -14.96 8.68 60.52
N TYR A 654 -15.19 9.18 61.73
CA TYR A 654 -14.92 10.58 62.12
C TYR A 654 -13.44 10.86 62.41
N ASP A 655 -12.54 9.87 62.29
CA ASP A 655 -11.09 10.07 62.43
C ASP A 655 -10.57 10.99 61.30
N GLU A 656 -9.65 11.90 61.61
CA GLU A 656 -8.93 12.68 60.59
C GLU A 656 -8.07 11.77 59.70
N LYS A 657 -8.12 11.98 58.38
CA LYS A 657 -7.45 11.20 57.35
C LYS A 657 -6.58 12.09 56.47
N ASN A 658 -5.35 11.67 56.21
CA ASN A 658 -4.44 12.37 55.28
C ASN A 658 -3.41 11.43 54.65
N GLY A 659 -2.63 11.98 53.71
CA GLY A 659 -1.44 11.34 53.18
C GLY A 659 -1.68 10.21 52.17
N VAL A 660 -2.90 10.03 51.67
CA VAL A 660 -3.18 9.15 50.53
C VAL A 660 -3.11 9.95 49.24
N ILE A 661 -2.26 9.50 48.30
CA ILE A 661 -2.01 10.13 47.00
C ILE A 661 -2.60 9.24 45.91
N ILE A 662 -3.64 9.68 45.22
CA ILE A 662 -4.41 8.87 44.26
C ILE A 662 -3.92 9.12 42.83
N GLN A 663 -3.53 8.05 42.12
CA GLN A 663 -3.26 8.11 40.68
C GLN A 663 -4.55 7.87 39.86
N GLY A 664 -5.38 6.90 40.28
CA GLY A 664 -6.61 6.55 39.58
C GLY A 664 -7.16 5.17 39.91
N MET A 665 -8.11 4.69 39.09
CA MET A 665 -8.67 3.35 39.13
C MET A 665 -8.42 2.59 37.81
N GLU A 666 -7.86 1.39 37.89
CA GLU A 666 -7.66 0.50 36.73
C GLU A 666 -8.74 -0.59 36.64
N ILE A 667 -9.16 -0.92 35.41
CA ILE A 667 -10.19 -1.91 35.11
C ILE A 667 -9.59 -2.89 34.09
N ARG A 668 -9.11 -4.03 34.61
CA ARG A 668 -8.25 -4.99 33.89
C ARG A 668 -9.03 -6.24 33.47
N PRO A 669 -8.93 -6.71 32.23
CA PRO A 669 -9.55 -7.96 31.81
C PRO A 669 -8.80 -9.17 32.41
N THR A 670 -9.55 -10.19 32.81
CA THR A 670 -9.05 -11.47 33.36
C THR A 670 -9.52 -12.67 32.54
#